data_AF-A0A164D111-F1
#
_entry.id   AF-A0A164D111-F1
#
_cell.length_a   1.000
_cell.length_b   1.000
_cell.length_c   1.000
_cell.angle_alpha   90.00
_cell.angle_beta   90.00
_cell.angle_gamma   90.00
#
_symmetry.space_group_name_H-M   'P 1'
#
loop_
_entity.id
_entity.type
_entity.pdbx_description
1 polymer ?
#
loop_
_entity_poly.entity_id
_entity_poly.type
_entity_poly.pdbx_seq_one_letter_code
_entity_poly.pdbx_strand_id
1 'polypeptide(L)'
;MRSGLKRAIVSSGLVLLSCALATATSASQRRSSTPLDFLTIRKASSPQISPDGETVVFVLEEPGPQKEGQPWRGDQDLWRVPTNGSAPPQRWISSPQRDWSPRWSPDGGTLAFLSKRGKAESNGSTTQIFLSDSSGAEVRQLSRVSGEISAFRWAPDGSTLAFLASDDLNHSDSGPHPSNRPLPLTKLYQLSVSGDEVTLISPSGLNVIDFDWSPDGTRIAALTSPTAKVSDLVSARQLVIIDPSLAAVERRFTNRIGWDSPVLWSPDGELIHVDVWRSPGDAWSPAFISTSDGQTQVVIDDVRATIGDTRWSADSRFLFGQLLEGNQTTLARIERETGAIQRLTPSGAKLFEKGTYTAHDSSGRVVLLKASASTPPDLWFVDAGQAPKQLTRLNPQIDQIRFGEVRELQWRNPDDGQTVHGFFVLPPDYQPGRRYPMVTVLHGGPTSAWQIGWSDGFTDWGQVLAANGYIAFFPNVRGSLGSGVDYANANTGDLGGIDYVDAISGVDAMVAHGFADPNRLGVGGYSYGGYLSSWSITQTTRFKAAVSGGILADLISFYGTTDIPQYLTIHLGEPPFPEQSLAWQRSPLKHASKVTTPVLFYVGDSDQRTPPGQVHQMHRAVEDAGVTTLKVIYPGEGHGFVDRNNQLDLMQRMLAWYGRYLAPAGESQ
;
A
#
# COMPACT_ATOMS: atom_id res chain seq x y z
N MET A 1 9.18 55.47 79.59
CA MET A 1 8.75 55.98 78.26
C MET A 1 9.82 55.63 77.24
N ARG A 2 9.38 55.46 75.99
CA ARG A 2 10.17 55.32 74.76
C ARG A 2 11.64 55.78 74.86
N SER A 3 12.48 55.09 74.10
CA SER A 3 13.31 55.65 73.03
C SER A 3 14.74 55.16 73.07
N GLY A 4 15.30 55.08 71.86
CA GLY A 4 16.56 55.76 71.62
C GLY A 4 17.82 54.91 71.72
N LEU A 5 18.17 54.30 70.58
CA LEU A 5 19.47 54.36 69.92
C LEU A 5 20.76 54.17 70.75
N LYS A 6 21.55 53.14 70.41
CA LYS A 6 23.02 53.26 70.26
C LYS A 6 23.59 52.30 69.19
N ARG A 7 24.44 52.89 68.34
CA ARG A 7 25.69 52.45 67.68
C ARG A 7 25.92 50.95 67.38
N ALA A 8 26.40 50.67 66.16
CA ALA A 8 27.67 49.96 65.89
C ALA A 8 28.02 49.95 64.39
N ILE A 9 29.31 49.95 64.11
CA ILE A 9 29.96 49.69 62.80
C ILE A 9 30.30 48.19 62.75
N VAL A 10 30.01 47.48 61.66
CA VAL A 10 30.74 46.25 61.28
C VAL A 10 30.82 46.11 59.74
N SER A 11 31.98 45.61 59.35
CA SER A 11 32.64 45.31 58.08
C SER A 11 31.87 44.46 57.05
N SER A 12 32.25 44.68 55.79
CA SER A 12 31.82 44.01 54.56
C SER A 12 32.34 42.58 54.44
N GLY A 13 31.44 41.65 54.08
CA GLY A 13 31.73 40.31 53.59
C GLY A 13 30.82 40.00 52.40
N LEU A 14 31.42 39.61 51.27
CA LEU A 14 30.74 39.22 50.04
C LEU A 14 29.98 37.89 50.24
N VAL A 15 28.68 37.87 49.94
CA VAL A 15 27.92 36.63 49.67
C VAL A 15 27.29 36.77 48.28
N LEU A 16 27.75 35.92 47.36
CA LEU A 16 27.20 35.73 46.02
C LEU A 16 25.75 35.23 46.14
N LEU A 17 24.78 36.07 45.76
CA LEU A 17 23.40 35.64 45.56
C LEU A 17 23.29 35.05 44.14
N SER A 18 23.39 33.73 44.04
CA SER A 18 23.08 32.99 42.82
C SER A 18 21.58 33.07 42.54
N CYS A 19 21.16 33.94 41.63
CA CYS A 19 19.85 33.86 40.99
C CYS A 19 19.83 32.63 40.07
N ALA A 20 19.42 31.49 40.61
CA ALA A 20 19.00 30.36 39.81
C ALA A 20 17.66 30.72 39.13
N LEU A 21 17.74 31.32 37.95
CA LEU A 21 16.66 31.28 36.97
C LEU A 21 16.44 29.82 36.62
N ALA A 22 15.46 29.21 37.27
CA ALA A 22 14.88 27.95 36.82
C ALA A 22 14.27 28.21 35.44
N THR A 23 15.05 28.00 34.39
CA THR A 23 14.50 27.73 33.07
C THR A 23 13.83 26.37 33.16
N ALA A 24 12.59 26.35 33.66
CA ALA A 24 11.64 25.32 33.30
C ALA A 24 11.45 25.46 31.79
N THR A 25 12.30 24.80 31.02
CA THR A 25 11.99 24.48 29.63
C THR A 25 10.64 23.80 29.67
N SER A 26 9.60 24.51 29.23
CA SER A 26 8.33 23.92 28.87
C SER A 26 8.64 22.90 27.77
N ALA A 27 8.90 21.65 28.15
CA ALA A 27 8.73 20.54 27.24
C ALA A 27 7.27 20.63 26.81
N SER A 28 7.03 21.14 25.60
CA SER A 28 5.71 21.21 25.00
C SER A 28 5.05 19.86 25.22
N GLN A 29 3.99 19.83 26.03
CA GLN A 29 3.28 18.60 26.34
C GLN A 29 2.69 18.08 25.03
N ARG A 30 3.35 17.09 24.41
CA ARG A 30 2.90 16.51 23.14
C ARG A 30 1.46 16.03 23.30
N ARG A 31 0.60 16.36 22.34
CA ARG A 31 -0.82 15.98 22.34
C ARG A 31 -1.03 14.60 21.74
N SER A 32 -2.18 13.99 21.99
CA SER A 32 -2.60 12.79 21.27
C SER A 32 -2.86 13.09 19.79
N SER A 33 -2.73 12.07 18.93
CA SER A 33 -3.10 12.16 17.52
C SER A 33 -4.62 12.19 17.35
N THR A 34 -5.04 12.71 16.20
CA THR A 34 -6.42 12.75 15.71
C THR A 34 -6.45 12.18 14.29
N PRO A 35 -7.60 11.72 13.77
CA PRO A 35 -7.73 11.33 12.37
C PRO A 35 -7.18 12.37 11.38
N LEU A 36 -7.38 13.66 11.67
CA LEU A 36 -6.94 14.75 10.80
C LEU A 36 -5.41 14.82 10.64
N ASP A 37 -4.65 14.39 11.65
CA ASP A 37 -3.18 14.39 11.59
C ASP A 37 -2.64 13.48 10.49
N PHE A 38 -3.33 12.37 10.22
CA PHE A 38 -2.96 11.41 9.17
C PHE A 38 -3.41 11.87 7.78
N LEU A 39 -4.57 12.53 7.70
CA LEU A 39 -5.13 13.02 6.45
C LEU A 39 -4.41 14.27 5.92
N THR A 40 -3.66 14.97 6.78
CA THR A 40 -2.90 16.20 6.44
C THR A 40 -1.40 15.97 6.24
N ILE A 41 -0.96 14.72 6.16
CA ILE A 41 0.43 14.38 5.86
C ILE A 41 0.76 14.73 4.40
N ARG A 42 1.92 15.37 4.20
CA ARG A 42 2.55 15.52 2.88
C ARG A 42 3.22 14.20 2.52
N LYS A 43 2.85 13.58 1.40
CA LYS A 43 3.29 12.24 1.02
C LYS A 43 4.21 12.30 -0.19
N ALA A 44 5.47 11.91 -0.02
CA ALA A 44 6.39 11.75 -1.15
C ALA A 44 6.20 10.38 -1.82
N SER A 45 6.48 10.27 -3.12
CA SER A 45 6.45 9.02 -3.89
C SER A 45 7.34 9.11 -5.13
N SER A 46 7.61 7.97 -5.76
CA SER A 46 8.37 7.85 -7.02
C SER A 46 9.69 8.62 -7.04
N PRO A 47 10.57 8.47 -6.03
CA PRO A 47 11.85 9.16 -6.06
C PRO A 47 12.72 8.60 -7.19
N GLN A 48 13.45 9.46 -7.89
CA GLN A 48 14.35 9.16 -9.00
C GLN A 48 15.67 9.88 -8.79
N ILE A 49 16.78 9.18 -8.97
CA ILE A 49 18.11 9.79 -8.93
C ILE A 49 18.46 10.22 -10.37
N SER A 50 18.94 11.45 -10.56
CA SER A 50 19.46 11.91 -11.84
C SER A 50 20.67 11.09 -12.27
N PRO A 51 20.92 10.83 -13.58
CA PRO A 51 22.02 9.97 -14.03
C PRO A 51 23.44 10.36 -13.57
N ASP A 52 23.66 11.62 -13.23
CA ASP A 52 24.91 12.10 -12.60
C ASP A 52 25.03 11.71 -11.11
N GLY A 53 23.92 11.30 -10.48
CA GLY A 53 23.81 10.94 -9.08
C GLY A 53 23.75 12.14 -8.11
N GLU A 54 23.57 13.36 -8.60
CA GLU A 54 23.66 14.58 -7.79
C GLU A 54 22.30 15.07 -7.27
N THR A 55 21.21 14.73 -7.95
CA THR A 55 19.86 15.23 -7.64
C THR A 55 18.85 14.09 -7.50
N VAL A 56 17.96 14.20 -6.52
CA VAL A 56 16.75 13.38 -6.44
C VAL A 56 15.56 14.21 -6.90
N VAL A 57 14.77 13.67 -7.82
CA VAL A 57 13.44 14.18 -8.20
C VAL A 57 12.39 13.24 -7.63
N PHE A 58 11.29 13.76 -7.09
CA PHE A 58 10.22 12.96 -6.51
C PHE A 58 8.88 13.66 -6.66
N VAL A 59 7.80 12.90 -6.55
CA VAL A 59 6.44 13.44 -6.48
C VAL A 59 6.16 13.78 -5.02
N LEU A 60 5.57 14.95 -4.76
CA LEU A 60 5.05 15.30 -3.44
C LEU A 60 3.57 15.62 -3.53
N GLU A 61 2.76 14.84 -2.83
CA GLU A 61 1.36 15.14 -2.61
C GLU A 61 1.19 16.03 -1.38
N GLU A 62 0.61 17.20 -1.59
CA GLU A 62 0.20 18.11 -0.52
C GLU A 62 -1.32 18.02 -0.34
N PRO A 63 -1.84 17.86 0.89
CA PRO A 63 -3.25 17.57 1.12
C PRO A 63 -4.20 18.69 0.67
N GLY A 64 -3.70 19.91 0.47
CA GLY A 64 -4.48 21.09 0.11
C GLY A 64 -5.49 21.51 1.20
N PRO A 65 -6.18 22.65 1.01
CA PRO A 65 -7.25 23.06 1.90
C PRO A 65 -8.49 22.18 1.70
N GLN A 66 -9.14 21.78 2.78
CA GLN A 66 -10.49 21.19 2.74
C GLN A 66 -11.49 22.27 2.30
N LYS A 67 -12.30 21.96 1.28
CA LYS A 67 -13.32 22.87 0.74
C LYS A 67 -14.71 22.28 0.94
N GLU A 68 -15.64 23.08 1.43
CA GLU A 68 -17.02 22.66 1.64
C GLU A 68 -17.68 22.20 0.32
N GLY A 69 -18.39 21.07 0.36
CA GLY A 69 -19.09 20.51 -0.79
C GLY A 69 -18.19 19.95 -1.90
N GLN A 70 -16.88 19.82 -1.68
CA GLN A 70 -15.93 19.26 -2.66
C GLN A 70 -15.15 18.08 -2.06
N PRO A 71 -14.78 17.08 -2.88
CA PRO A 71 -13.87 16.03 -2.44
C PRO A 71 -12.55 16.62 -1.95
N TRP A 72 -12.10 16.18 -0.76
CA TRP A 72 -10.84 16.63 -0.19
C TRP A 72 -9.70 15.74 -0.70
N ARG A 73 -8.98 16.26 -1.71
CA ARG A 73 -7.92 15.56 -2.43
C ARG A 73 -6.65 16.42 -2.48
N GLY A 74 -5.51 15.76 -2.62
CA GLY A 74 -4.21 16.43 -2.64
C GLY A 74 -3.79 16.82 -4.05
N ASP A 75 -2.93 17.81 -4.09
CA ASP A 75 -2.23 18.29 -5.29
C ASP A 75 -0.86 17.60 -5.36
N GLN A 76 -0.46 17.15 -6.55
CA GLN A 76 0.80 16.43 -6.77
C GLN A 76 1.69 17.22 -7.71
N ASP A 77 2.84 17.64 -7.19
CA ASP A 77 3.87 18.38 -7.93
C ASP A 77 5.19 17.58 -7.92
N LEU A 78 6.09 17.88 -8.86
CA LEU A 78 7.45 17.35 -8.84
C LEU A 78 8.36 18.27 -8.02
N TRP A 79 9.11 17.67 -7.10
CA TRP A 79 10.08 18.31 -6.23
C TRP A 79 11.46 17.76 -6.49
N ARG A 80 12.49 18.54 -6.15
CA ARG A 80 13.89 18.11 -6.24
C ARG A 80 14.67 18.40 -4.96
N VAL A 81 15.71 17.61 -4.69
CA VAL A 81 16.63 17.80 -3.57
C VAL A 81 18.03 17.25 -3.93
N PRO A 82 19.13 17.93 -3.57
CA PRO A 82 20.48 17.39 -3.79
C PRO A 82 20.73 16.11 -2.98
N THR A 83 21.37 15.10 -3.56
CA THR A 83 21.75 13.85 -2.88
C THR A 83 22.71 14.09 -1.72
N ASN A 84 23.53 15.14 -1.83
CA ASN A 84 24.43 15.58 -0.77
C ASN A 84 23.75 16.41 0.32
N GLY A 85 22.44 16.67 0.26
CA GLY A 85 21.67 17.45 1.23
C GLY A 85 22.18 18.87 1.50
N SER A 86 22.83 19.50 0.52
CA SER A 86 23.34 20.87 0.62
C SER A 86 22.25 21.94 0.62
N ALA A 87 21.04 21.60 0.17
CA ALA A 87 19.88 22.48 0.11
C ALA A 87 18.59 21.73 0.52
N PRO A 88 17.58 22.43 1.05
CA PRO A 88 16.28 21.83 1.34
C PRO A 88 15.55 21.41 0.05
N PRO A 89 14.57 20.50 0.12
CA PRO A 89 13.74 20.15 -1.03
C PRO A 89 13.00 21.37 -1.56
N GLN A 90 12.94 21.49 -2.89
CA GLN A 90 12.30 22.61 -3.58
C GLN A 90 11.25 22.09 -4.56
N ARG A 91 10.10 22.76 -4.59
CA ARG A 91 9.10 22.55 -5.64
C ARG A 91 9.75 22.93 -6.97
N TRP A 92 9.62 22.06 -7.95
CA TRP A 92 10.36 22.18 -9.20
C TRP A 92 9.43 22.34 -10.41
N ILE A 93 8.52 21.39 -10.62
CA ILE A 93 7.52 21.45 -11.69
C ILE A 93 6.15 21.32 -11.04
N SER A 94 5.27 22.29 -11.31
CA SER A 94 3.93 22.33 -10.74
C SER A 94 2.89 22.78 -11.76
N SER A 95 1.64 22.35 -11.56
CA SER A 95 0.51 22.85 -12.33
C SER A 95 -0.79 22.79 -11.51
N PRO A 96 -1.91 23.38 -11.99
CA PRO A 96 -3.22 23.15 -11.39
C PRO A 96 -3.72 21.69 -11.52
N GLN A 97 -3.00 20.86 -12.28
CA GLN A 97 -3.26 19.43 -12.46
C GLN A 97 -2.18 18.63 -11.74
N ARG A 98 -2.36 17.32 -11.65
CA ARG A 98 -1.36 16.42 -11.05
C ARG A 98 -0.21 16.16 -12.00
N ASP A 99 1.00 16.11 -11.46
CA ASP A 99 2.23 15.73 -12.15
C ASP A 99 2.92 14.56 -11.43
N TRP A 100 3.18 13.46 -12.14
CA TRP A 100 3.69 12.23 -11.52
C TRP A 100 4.53 11.35 -12.47
N SER A 101 5.04 10.22 -11.96
CA SER A 101 5.89 9.27 -12.70
C SER A 101 7.10 9.92 -13.41
N PRO A 102 7.95 10.70 -12.71
CA PRO A 102 9.16 11.26 -13.31
C PRO A 102 10.12 10.14 -13.76
N ARG A 103 10.76 10.31 -14.92
CA ARG A 103 11.78 9.42 -15.48
C ARG A 103 12.81 10.23 -16.25
N TRP A 104 14.07 10.13 -15.85
CA TRP A 104 15.19 10.72 -16.58
C TRP A 104 15.42 10.01 -17.91
N SER A 105 15.79 10.77 -18.95
CA SER A 105 16.38 10.21 -20.15
C SER A 105 17.71 9.52 -19.80
N PRO A 106 18.15 8.52 -20.59
CA PRO A 106 19.41 7.80 -20.33
C PRO A 106 20.63 8.72 -20.22
N ASP A 107 20.65 9.83 -20.95
CA ASP A 107 21.71 10.84 -20.93
C ASP A 107 21.59 11.86 -19.78
N GLY A 108 20.47 11.86 -19.04
CA GLY A 108 20.18 12.78 -17.95
C GLY A 108 19.80 14.20 -18.36
N GLY A 109 19.76 14.52 -19.65
CA GLY A 109 19.46 15.88 -20.12
C GLY A 109 17.98 16.27 -20.02
N THR A 110 17.09 15.29 -20.02
CA THR A 110 15.64 15.49 -20.10
C THR A 110 14.91 14.68 -19.03
N LEU A 111 13.91 15.27 -18.40
CA LEU A 111 12.96 14.56 -17.55
C LEU A 111 11.62 14.39 -18.28
N ALA A 112 11.17 13.14 -18.41
CA ALA A 112 9.80 12.83 -18.80
C ALA A 112 8.91 12.61 -17.57
N PHE A 113 7.64 12.98 -17.65
CA PHE A 113 6.65 12.74 -16.60
C PHE A 113 5.23 12.69 -17.16
N LEU A 114 4.30 12.15 -16.38
CA LEU A 114 2.87 12.13 -16.69
C LEU A 114 2.17 13.34 -16.08
N SER A 115 1.23 13.92 -16.84
CA SER A 115 0.38 14.99 -16.34
C SER A 115 -0.98 15.00 -17.05
N LYS A 116 -1.98 15.55 -16.37
CA LYS A 116 -3.31 15.87 -16.95
C LYS A 116 -3.38 17.32 -17.48
N ARG A 117 -2.28 18.06 -17.45
CA ARG A 117 -2.19 19.40 -18.04
C ARG A 117 -2.31 19.32 -19.58
N GLY A 118 -2.61 20.44 -20.23
CA GLY A 118 -2.65 20.50 -21.69
C GLY A 118 -3.94 19.94 -22.31
N LYS A 119 -3.87 19.56 -23.59
CA LYS A 119 -5.02 19.06 -24.37
C LYS A 119 -4.72 17.68 -24.93
N ALA A 120 -5.68 16.78 -24.85
CA ALA A 120 -5.71 15.55 -25.63
C ALA A 120 -6.20 15.83 -27.07
N GLU A 121 -6.06 14.86 -27.98
CA GLU A 121 -6.77 14.88 -29.27
C GLU A 121 -8.30 14.80 -29.11
N SER A 122 -8.77 14.19 -28.02
CA SER A 122 -10.18 14.10 -27.66
C SER A 122 -10.64 15.32 -26.83
N ASN A 123 -11.96 15.52 -26.74
CA ASN A 123 -12.56 16.54 -25.88
C ASN A 123 -12.46 16.11 -24.41
N GLY A 124 -11.34 16.41 -23.74
CA GLY A 124 -11.14 16.11 -22.33
C GLY A 124 -9.71 16.35 -21.83
N SER A 125 -9.54 16.28 -20.52
CA SER A 125 -8.22 16.23 -19.87
C SER A 125 -7.87 14.76 -19.64
N THR A 126 -6.92 14.23 -20.42
CA THR A 126 -6.41 12.86 -20.29
C THR A 126 -4.94 12.91 -19.87
N THR A 127 -4.42 11.82 -19.33
CA THR A 127 -3.00 11.71 -18.96
C THR A 127 -2.12 11.67 -20.22
N GLN A 128 -1.15 12.58 -20.29
CA GLN A 128 -0.19 12.69 -21.40
C GLN A 128 1.26 12.75 -20.87
N ILE A 129 2.24 12.50 -21.74
CA ILE A 129 3.68 12.61 -21.46
C ILE A 129 4.12 14.05 -21.71
N PHE A 130 4.87 14.58 -20.74
CA PHE A 130 5.50 15.89 -20.77
C PHE A 130 7.01 15.74 -20.62
N LEU A 131 7.74 16.65 -21.24
CA LEU A 131 9.19 16.75 -21.10
C LEU A 131 9.56 18.08 -20.45
N SER A 132 10.61 18.05 -19.64
CA SER A 132 11.28 19.21 -19.07
C SER A 132 12.78 19.04 -19.20
N ASP A 133 13.49 20.16 -19.38
CA ASP A 133 14.94 20.20 -19.18
C ASP A 133 15.30 20.07 -17.69
N SER A 134 16.60 20.06 -17.38
CA SER A 134 17.12 20.03 -16.01
C SER A 134 16.83 21.31 -15.20
N SER A 135 16.48 22.41 -15.88
CA SER A 135 16.10 23.66 -15.22
C SER A 135 14.69 23.60 -14.62
N GLY A 136 13.77 22.87 -15.27
CA GLY A 136 12.34 22.83 -14.91
C GLY A 136 11.53 23.99 -15.47
N ALA A 137 12.18 24.92 -16.18
CA ALA A 137 11.55 26.17 -16.61
C ALA A 137 10.70 25.99 -17.88
N GLU A 138 11.10 25.07 -18.77
CA GLU A 138 10.41 24.81 -20.02
C GLU A 138 9.77 23.42 -20.03
N VAL A 139 8.52 23.34 -19.58
CA VAL A 139 7.69 22.14 -19.73
C VAL A 139 6.98 22.16 -21.06
N ARG A 140 7.23 21.15 -21.91
CA ARG A 140 6.48 20.94 -23.15
C ARG A 140 5.69 19.63 -23.12
N GLN A 141 4.47 19.69 -23.66
CA GLN A 141 3.69 18.48 -23.93
C GLN A 141 4.35 17.71 -25.08
N LEU A 142 4.66 16.44 -24.85
CA LEU A 142 5.21 15.55 -25.87
C LEU A 142 4.11 14.79 -26.58
N SER A 143 3.28 14.06 -25.84
CA SER A 143 2.21 13.26 -26.45
C SER A 143 0.91 14.05 -26.59
N ARG A 144 0.19 13.79 -27.68
CA ARG A 144 -1.17 14.31 -27.92
C ARG A 144 -2.09 13.17 -28.34
N VAL A 145 -1.99 12.03 -27.67
CA VAL A 145 -2.80 10.86 -28.06
C VAL A 145 -4.23 11.01 -27.56
N SER A 146 -5.16 10.34 -28.23
CA SER A 146 -6.52 10.19 -27.71
C SER A 146 -6.47 9.45 -26.37
N GLY A 147 -5.96 8.22 -26.32
CA GLY A 147 -5.85 7.30 -25.16
C GLY A 147 -5.29 7.90 -23.85
N GLU A 148 -5.74 7.38 -22.70
CA GLU A 148 -5.16 7.72 -21.40
C GLU A 148 -3.86 6.93 -21.22
N ILE A 149 -2.74 7.65 -21.07
CA ILE A 149 -1.43 7.02 -20.88
C ILE A 149 -1.31 6.52 -19.44
N SER A 150 -1.05 5.23 -19.25
CA SER A 150 -0.92 4.60 -17.94
C SER A 150 0.53 4.38 -17.49
N ALA A 151 1.45 4.19 -18.44
CA ALA A 151 2.88 3.99 -18.17
C ALA A 151 3.72 4.37 -19.39
N PHE A 152 5.00 4.71 -19.17
CA PHE A 152 5.97 4.94 -20.25
C PHE A 152 7.39 4.57 -19.81
N ARG A 153 8.27 4.29 -20.77
CA ARG A 153 9.70 4.03 -20.58
C ARG A 153 10.51 4.61 -21.74
N TRP A 154 11.66 5.20 -21.43
CA TRP A 154 12.64 5.60 -22.43
C TRP A 154 13.20 4.39 -23.16
N ALA A 155 13.40 4.49 -24.48
CA ALA A 155 14.27 3.57 -25.19
C ALA A 155 15.72 3.75 -24.69
N PRO A 156 16.57 2.70 -24.72
CA PRO A 156 17.94 2.77 -24.20
C PRO A 156 18.80 3.88 -24.84
N ASP A 157 18.52 4.24 -26.08
CA ASP A 157 19.20 5.30 -26.83
C ASP A 157 18.72 6.73 -26.50
N GLY A 158 17.62 6.86 -25.74
CA GLY A 158 17.00 8.14 -25.40
C GLY A 158 16.28 8.85 -26.55
N SER A 159 16.20 8.26 -27.75
CA SER A 159 15.63 8.92 -28.94
C SER A 159 14.10 8.82 -29.01
N THR A 160 13.54 7.84 -28.31
CA THR A 160 12.09 7.57 -28.28
C THR A 160 11.62 7.13 -26.89
N LEU A 161 10.31 7.16 -26.69
CA LEU A 161 9.62 6.62 -25.53
C LEU A 161 8.60 5.58 -25.99
N ALA A 162 8.58 4.42 -25.35
CA ALA A 162 7.44 3.52 -25.44
C ALA A 162 6.44 3.81 -24.32
N PHE A 163 5.15 3.66 -24.58
CA PHE A 163 4.11 3.94 -23.60
C PHE A 163 2.86 3.10 -23.79
N LEU A 164 2.16 2.87 -22.68
CA LEU A 164 0.88 2.17 -22.63
C LEU A 164 -0.26 3.19 -22.70
N ALA A 165 -1.19 2.99 -23.61
CA ALA A 165 -2.41 3.78 -23.69
C ALA A 165 -3.62 2.93 -24.11
N SER A 166 -4.80 3.30 -23.61
CA SER A 166 -6.07 2.69 -24.04
C SER A 166 -6.35 2.98 -25.52
N ASP A 167 -6.90 2.00 -26.26
CA ASP A 167 -7.26 2.12 -27.68
C ASP A 167 -8.64 2.76 -27.95
N ASP A 168 -9.46 2.99 -26.92
CA ASP A 168 -10.74 3.71 -27.03
C ASP A 168 -10.99 4.53 -25.76
N LEU A 169 -11.00 5.86 -25.87
CA LEU A 169 -11.48 6.71 -24.78
C LEU A 169 -12.75 7.51 -25.00
N ASN A 170 -13.56 7.05 -25.95
CA ASN A 170 -15.01 7.22 -25.85
C ASN A 170 -15.66 6.07 -25.06
N HIS A 171 -14.85 5.19 -24.46
CA HIS A 171 -15.34 4.26 -23.46
C HIS A 171 -15.76 5.01 -22.20
N SER A 172 -17.02 5.43 -22.19
CA SER A 172 -17.67 5.96 -21.01
C SER A 172 -18.21 4.80 -20.18
N ASP A 173 -17.74 4.67 -18.95
CA ASP A 173 -18.40 3.84 -17.93
C ASP A 173 -19.74 4.44 -17.46
N SER A 174 -20.03 5.69 -17.85
CA SER A 174 -21.30 6.34 -17.54
C SER A 174 -22.40 5.95 -18.53
N GLY A 175 -23.59 5.66 -18.00
CA GLY A 175 -24.78 5.28 -18.77
C GLY A 175 -25.00 3.76 -18.86
N PRO A 176 -26.12 3.32 -19.46
CA PRO A 176 -26.41 1.91 -19.66
C PRO A 176 -25.51 1.34 -20.76
N HIS A 177 -24.74 0.28 -20.44
CA HIS A 177 -23.92 -0.46 -21.40
C HIS A 177 -24.20 -1.96 -21.30
N PRO A 178 -24.13 -2.70 -22.42
CA PRO A 178 -24.31 -4.15 -22.39
C PRO A 178 -23.10 -4.81 -21.72
N SER A 179 -23.34 -5.81 -20.87
CA SER A 179 -22.31 -6.50 -20.08
C SER A 179 -21.26 -7.27 -20.91
N ASN A 180 -21.55 -7.52 -22.19
CA ASN A 180 -20.64 -8.17 -23.13
C ASN A 180 -19.87 -7.19 -24.02
N ARG A 181 -20.01 -5.87 -23.82
CA ARG A 181 -19.20 -4.88 -24.52
C ARG A 181 -17.72 -5.18 -24.24
N PRO A 182 -16.87 -5.35 -25.27
CA PRO A 182 -15.44 -5.48 -25.06
C PRO A 182 -14.91 -4.23 -24.35
N LEU A 183 -14.08 -4.46 -23.31
CA LEU A 183 -13.34 -3.38 -22.68
C LEU A 183 -12.20 -2.92 -23.62
N PRO A 184 -11.90 -1.62 -23.67
CA PRO A 184 -10.76 -1.09 -24.41
C PRO A 184 -9.49 -1.81 -23.99
N LEU A 185 -8.63 -2.12 -24.96
CA LEU A 185 -7.37 -2.78 -24.69
C LEU A 185 -6.31 -1.70 -24.43
N THR A 186 -5.44 -1.97 -23.47
CA THR A 186 -4.21 -1.21 -23.32
C THR A 186 -3.21 -1.68 -24.38
N LYS A 187 -2.72 -0.76 -25.19
CA LYS A 187 -1.77 -1.01 -26.29
C LYS A 187 -0.43 -0.36 -25.99
N LEU A 188 0.61 -0.91 -26.63
CA LEU A 188 1.96 -0.36 -26.57
C LEU A 188 2.24 0.47 -27.82
N TYR A 189 2.61 1.71 -27.61
CA TYR A 189 2.98 2.68 -28.64
C TYR A 189 4.42 3.15 -28.45
N GLN A 190 5.00 3.70 -29.50
CA GLN A 190 6.28 4.41 -29.48
C GLN A 190 6.09 5.84 -29.95
N LEU A 191 6.83 6.78 -29.36
CA LEU A 191 6.82 8.20 -29.69
C LEU A 191 8.24 8.76 -29.73
N SER A 192 8.60 9.43 -30.82
CA SER A 192 9.86 10.18 -30.90
C SER A 192 9.89 11.33 -29.90
N VAL A 193 11.06 11.64 -29.33
CA VAL A 193 11.23 12.82 -28.47
C VAL A 193 10.89 14.13 -29.16
N SER A 194 10.91 14.20 -30.50
CA SER A 194 10.41 15.37 -31.24
C SER A 194 8.92 15.62 -31.01
N GLY A 195 8.13 14.55 -30.83
CA GLY A 195 6.68 14.58 -30.68
C GLY A 195 5.90 14.34 -31.98
N ASP A 196 6.60 14.12 -33.10
CA ASP A 196 5.99 14.17 -34.44
C ASP A 196 5.43 12.82 -34.93
N GLU A 197 5.80 11.69 -34.30
CA GLU A 197 5.47 10.35 -34.78
C GLU A 197 5.06 9.42 -33.62
N VAL A 198 3.79 8.99 -33.62
CA VAL A 198 3.26 7.96 -32.71
C VAL A 198 2.96 6.70 -33.51
N THR A 199 3.57 5.58 -33.12
CA THR A 199 3.44 4.29 -33.83
C THR A 199 2.94 3.21 -32.88
N LEU A 200 1.93 2.43 -33.28
CA LEU A 200 1.51 1.23 -32.55
C LEU A 200 2.54 0.13 -32.76
N ILE A 201 3.13 -0.38 -31.67
CA ILE A 201 4.22 -1.37 -31.71
C ILE A 201 3.86 -2.70 -31.03
N SER A 202 2.66 -2.83 -30.45
CA SER A 202 2.09 -4.11 -30.04
C SER A 202 1.07 -4.65 -31.06
N PRO A 203 0.88 -5.98 -31.16
CA PRO A 203 -0.21 -6.56 -31.94
C PRO A 203 -1.59 -6.02 -31.52
N SER A 204 -2.44 -5.73 -32.51
CA SER A 204 -3.76 -5.13 -32.28
C SER A 204 -4.73 -5.99 -31.47
N GLY A 205 -4.55 -7.32 -31.44
CA GLY A 205 -5.39 -8.23 -30.66
C GLY A 205 -4.94 -8.48 -29.22
N LEU A 206 -3.88 -7.83 -28.75
CA LEU A 206 -3.24 -8.12 -27.47
C LEU A 206 -3.44 -6.96 -26.48
N ASN A 207 -3.83 -7.26 -25.25
CA ASN A 207 -3.80 -6.29 -24.15
C ASN A 207 -2.43 -6.34 -23.47
N VAL A 208 -1.79 -5.19 -23.27
CA VAL A 208 -0.46 -5.06 -22.65
C VAL A 208 -0.61 -4.47 -21.24
N ILE A 209 -0.06 -5.16 -20.25
CA ILE A 209 -0.20 -4.85 -18.81
C ILE A 209 1.02 -4.08 -18.29
N ASP A 210 2.22 -4.57 -18.58
CA ASP A 210 3.52 -3.95 -18.28
C ASP A 210 4.52 -4.37 -19.36
N PHE A 211 5.61 -3.64 -19.49
CA PHE A 211 6.62 -3.91 -20.52
C PHE A 211 8.00 -3.40 -20.12
N ASP A 212 9.05 -3.90 -20.76
CA ASP A 212 10.42 -3.35 -20.64
C ASP A 212 11.20 -3.53 -21.94
N TRP A 213 12.10 -2.60 -22.22
CA TRP A 213 12.97 -2.66 -23.39
C TRP A 213 14.07 -3.71 -23.20
N SER A 214 14.44 -4.40 -24.28
CA SER A 214 15.74 -5.07 -24.32
C SER A 214 16.87 -4.03 -24.22
N PRO A 215 18.04 -4.37 -23.66
CA PRO A 215 19.13 -3.41 -23.49
C PRO A 215 19.65 -2.80 -24.80
N ASP A 216 19.51 -3.52 -25.92
CA ASP A 216 19.86 -3.04 -27.27
C ASP A 216 18.76 -2.19 -27.94
N GLY A 217 17.59 -2.05 -27.30
CA GLY A 217 16.45 -1.29 -27.81
C GLY A 217 15.72 -1.92 -28.99
N THR A 218 16.04 -3.18 -29.36
CA THR A 218 15.46 -3.83 -30.55
C THR A 218 14.20 -4.63 -30.27
N ARG A 219 13.95 -5.00 -29.01
CA ARG A 219 12.83 -5.88 -28.59
C ARG A 219 12.19 -5.37 -27.32
N ILE A 220 11.00 -5.85 -27.03
CA ILE A 220 10.26 -5.52 -25.81
C ILE A 220 9.74 -6.79 -25.13
N ALA A 221 10.07 -6.95 -23.85
CA ALA A 221 9.40 -7.94 -23.01
C ALA A 221 8.08 -7.32 -22.54
N ALA A 222 6.97 -8.04 -22.67
CA ALA A 222 5.66 -7.53 -22.29
C ALA A 222 4.86 -8.57 -21.53
N LEU A 223 4.21 -8.16 -20.45
CA LEU A 223 3.17 -8.94 -19.80
C LEU A 223 1.84 -8.61 -20.45
N THR A 224 1.11 -9.63 -20.88
CA THR A 224 -0.06 -9.45 -21.74
C THR A 224 -1.23 -10.30 -21.30
N SER A 225 -2.43 -9.98 -21.76
CA SER A 225 -3.66 -10.76 -21.57
C SER A 225 -4.49 -10.77 -22.86
N PRO A 226 -5.41 -11.74 -23.02
CA PRO A 226 -6.30 -11.77 -24.19
C PRO A 226 -7.33 -10.63 -24.18
N THR A 227 -7.77 -10.16 -23.01
CA THR A 227 -8.71 -9.04 -22.86
C THR A 227 -8.29 -8.12 -21.71
N ALA A 228 -8.92 -6.95 -21.61
CA ALA A 228 -8.76 -6.02 -20.50
C ALA A 228 -9.70 -6.31 -19.30
N LYS A 229 -10.45 -7.43 -19.32
CA LYS A 229 -11.24 -7.84 -18.15
C LYS A 229 -10.33 -8.12 -16.97
N VAL A 230 -10.69 -7.63 -15.79
CA VAL A 230 -9.92 -7.87 -14.57
C VAL A 230 -9.69 -9.37 -14.34
N SER A 231 -10.65 -10.23 -14.71
CA SER A 231 -10.44 -11.69 -14.69
C SER A 231 -9.22 -12.17 -15.47
N ASP A 232 -9.06 -11.68 -16.69
CA ASP A 232 -7.99 -12.08 -17.60
C ASP A 232 -6.68 -11.38 -17.24
N LEU A 233 -6.78 -10.14 -16.77
CA LEU A 233 -5.68 -9.42 -16.13
C LEU A 233 -5.20 -10.15 -14.89
N VAL A 234 -5.88 -11.15 -14.35
CA VAL A 234 -5.42 -11.91 -13.19
C VAL A 234 -4.96 -13.29 -13.62
N SER A 235 -5.81 -14.06 -14.29
CA SER A 235 -5.60 -15.48 -14.51
C SER A 235 -5.03 -15.86 -15.89
N ALA A 236 -5.18 -15.00 -16.90
CA ALA A 236 -4.84 -15.29 -18.29
C ALA A 236 -3.62 -14.50 -18.79
N ARG A 237 -2.69 -14.22 -17.88
CA ARG A 237 -1.48 -13.45 -18.15
C ARG A 237 -0.45 -14.28 -18.92
N GLN A 238 0.26 -13.64 -19.84
CA GLN A 238 1.34 -14.25 -20.59
C GLN A 238 2.49 -13.27 -20.81
N LEU A 239 3.69 -13.68 -20.42
CA LEU A 239 4.92 -13.00 -20.82
C LEU A 239 5.20 -13.29 -22.31
N VAL A 240 5.57 -12.27 -23.06
CA VAL A 240 5.94 -12.35 -24.48
C VAL A 240 7.17 -11.48 -24.78
N ILE A 241 7.86 -11.77 -25.88
CA ILE A 241 8.82 -10.86 -26.53
C ILE A 241 8.18 -10.34 -27.82
N ILE A 242 8.18 -9.03 -27.99
CA ILE A 242 7.64 -8.30 -29.14
C ILE A 242 8.79 -7.70 -29.95
N ASP A 243 8.72 -7.85 -31.27
CA ASP A 243 9.46 -7.03 -32.23
C ASP A 243 8.65 -5.74 -32.50
N PRO A 244 9.09 -4.58 -31.98
CA PRO A 244 8.36 -3.34 -32.14
C PRO A 244 8.33 -2.84 -33.59
N SER A 245 9.30 -3.22 -34.43
CA SER A 245 9.36 -2.81 -35.84
C SER A 245 8.31 -3.53 -36.72
N LEU A 246 7.90 -4.73 -36.29
CA LEU A 246 6.89 -5.54 -36.97
C LEU A 246 5.53 -5.52 -36.26
N ALA A 247 5.46 -4.92 -35.07
CA ALA A 247 4.32 -5.02 -34.15
C ALA A 247 3.85 -6.47 -33.92
N ALA A 248 4.81 -7.39 -33.79
CA ALA A 248 4.58 -8.83 -33.79
C ALA A 248 5.18 -9.51 -32.56
N VAL A 249 4.53 -10.58 -32.08
CA VAL A 249 5.09 -11.43 -31.02
C VAL A 249 6.11 -12.39 -31.63
N GLU A 250 7.37 -12.27 -31.22
CA GLU A 250 8.43 -13.22 -31.59
C GLU A 250 8.38 -14.49 -30.75
N ARG A 251 8.05 -14.35 -29.45
CA ARG A 251 8.07 -15.46 -28.49
C ARG A 251 6.99 -15.32 -27.44
N ARG A 252 6.42 -16.45 -27.04
CA ARG A 252 5.47 -16.58 -25.92
C ARG A 252 6.03 -17.52 -24.87
N PHE A 253 5.92 -17.15 -23.60
CA PHE A 253 6.28 -18.03 -22.48
C PHE A 253 5.02 -18.67 -21.87
N THR A 254 5.18 -19.80 -21.19
CA THR A 254 4.07 -20.60 -20.62
C THR A 254 3.93 -20.45 -19.10
N ASN A 255 4.80 -19.66 -18.47
CA ASN A 255 4.80 -19.41 -17.05
C ASN A 255 3.51 -18.73 -16.58
N ARG A 256 3.02 -19.16 -15.41
CA ARG A 256 1.92 -18.49 -14.72
C ARG A 256 2.49 -17.30 -13.95
N ILE A 257 2.22 -16.09 -14.41
CA ILE A 257 2.78 -14.86 -13.84
C ILE A 257 1.84 -14.31 -12.75
N GLY A 258 2.40 -13.85 -11.64
CA GLY A 258 1.67 -13.32 -10.48
C GLY A 258 0.99 -11.98 -10.75
N TRP A 259 0.02 -11.61 -9.90
CA TRP A 259 -0.86 -10.44 -10.09
C TRP A 259 -0.10 -9.11 -10.18
N ASP A 260 0.86 -8.87 -9.29
CA ASP A 260 1.58 -7.59 -9.27
C ASP A 260 2.99 -7.68 -9.84
N SER A 261 3.26 -8.75 -10.61
CA SER A 261 4.55 -9.01 -11.22
C SER A 261 5.04 -7.82 -12.05
N PRO A 262 6.30 -7.39 -11.84
CA PRO A 262 6.96 -6.50 -12.79
C PRO A 262 7.35 -7.28 -14.06
N VAL A 263 7.68 -6.54 -15.12
CA VAL A 263 8.49 -7.05 -16.24
C VAL A 263 9.77 -6.25 -16.28
N LEU A 264 10.91 -6.91 -16.06
CA LEU A 264 12.22 -6.26 -16.03
C LEU A 264 13.24 -7.05 -16.84
N TRP A 265 13.67 -6.51 -17.98
CA TRP A 265 14.73 -7.11 -18.78
C TRP A 265 16.07 -6.84 -18.09
N SER A 266 16.90 -7.88 -17.92
CA SER A 266 18.23 -7.71 -17.33
C SER A 266 19.12 -6.83 -18.23
N PRO A 267 19.94 -5.93 -17.68
CA PRO A 267 20.83 -5.05 -18.47
C PRO A 267 21.82 -5.76 -19.42
N ASP A 268 22.17 -7.01 -19.15
CA ASP A 268 22.98 -7.89 -20.03
C ASP A 268 22.15 -8.62 -21.10
N GLY A 269 20.83 -8.53 -21.05
CA GLY A 269 19.91 -9.03 -22.08
C GLY A 269 19.55 -10.51 -21.96
N GLU A 270 20.15 -11.24 -21.01
CA GLU A 270 19.99 -12.70 -20.90
C GLU A 270 18.67 -13.14 -20.26
N LEU A 271 18.14 -12.34 -19.33
CA LEU A 271 17.04 -12.74 -18.44
C LEU A 271 15.91 -11.70 -18.43
N ILE A 272 14.70 -12.15 -18.15
CA ILE A 272 13.56 -11.31 -17.79
C ILE A 272 13.14 -11.69 -16.38
N HIS A 273 13.16 -10.73 -15.46
CA HIS A 273 12.64 -10.91 -14.12
C HIS A 273 11.12 -10.67 -14.09
N VAL A 274 10.41 -11.62 -13.47
CA VAL A 274 8.97 -11.62 -13.20
C VAL A 274 8.71 -12.27 -11.84
N ASP A 275 7.50 -12.10 -11.31
CA ASP A 275 6.99 -12.89 -10.19
C ASP A 275 6.15 -14.05 -10.72
N VAL A 276 6.51 -15.29 -10.39
CA VAL A 276 5.77 -16.48 -10.81
C VAL A 276 4.82 -16.94 -9.70
N TRP A 277 3.60 -17.29 -10.10
CA TRP A 277 2.59 -17.80 -9.18
C TRP A 277 2.95 -19.19 -8.65
N ARG A 278 2.65 -19.39 -7.37
CA ARG A 278 2.90 -20.64 -6.64
C ARG A 278 1.57 -21.24 -6.21
N SER A 279 1.16 -22.31 -6.87
CA SER A 279 -0.05 -23.07 -6.56
C SER A 279 0.00 -23.69 -5.14
N PRO A 280 -1.15 -23.98 -4.49
CA PRO A 280 -2.52 -23.86 -4.99
C PRO A 280 -3.12 -22.44 -4.93
N GLY A 281 -2.56 -21.52 -4.14
CA GLY A 281 -3.07 -20.16 -3.99
C GLY A 281 -2.51 -19.17 -5.03
N ASP A 282 -2.47 -17.88 -4.66
CA ASP A 282 -2.01 -16.77 -5.49
C ASP A 282 -0.74 -16.08 -4.95
N ALA A 283 -0.07 -16.65 -3.95
CA ALA A 283 1.26 -16.22 -3.55
C ALA A 283 2.26 -16.40 -4.70
N TRP A 284 3.36 -15.64 -4.66
CA TRP A 284 4.34 -15.59 -5.73
C TRP A 284 5.77 -15.69 -5.22
N SER A 285 6.66 -16.11 -6.12
CA SER A 285 8.11 -16.02 -5.93
C SER A 285 8.73 -15.20 -7.06
N PRO A 286 9.68 -14.30 -6.77
CA PRO A 286 10.55 -13.72 -7.79
C PRO A 286 11.24 -14.82 -8.61
N ALA A 287 11.29 -14.68 -9.92
CA ALA A 287 11.95 -15.60 -10.83
C ALA A 287 12.64 -14.88 -12.00
N PHE A 288 13.62 -15.55 -12.61
CA PHE A 288 14.25 -15.17 -13.85
C PHE A 288 13.83 -16.13 -14.96
N ILE A 289 13.45 -15.59 -16.11
CA ILE A 289 13.11 -16.33 -17.32
C ILE A 289 14.19 -16.04 -18.36
N SER A 290 14.85 -17.08 -18.86
CA SER A 290 15.84 -16.98 -19.93
C SER A 290 15.20 -16.52 -21.23
N THR A 291 15.79 -15.51 -21.88
CA THR A 291 15.25 -14.93 -23.12
C THR A 291 15.38 -15.87 -24.33
N SER A 292 16.32 -16.81 -24.29
CA SER A 292 16.66 -17.69 -25.41
C SER A 292 15.79 -18.96 -25.46
N ASP A 293 15.51 -19.56 -24.31
CA ASP A 293 14.84 -20.86 -24.21
C ASP A 293 13.64 -20.88 -23.23
N GLY A 294 13.43 -19.82 -22.46
CA GLY A 294 12.33 -19.73 -21.49
C GLY A 294 12.55 -20.52 -20.20
N GLN A 295 13.75 -21.05 -19.95
CA GLN A 295 14.06 -21.71 -18.69
C GLN A 295 13.83 -20.74 -17.52
N THR A 296 13.18 -21.24 -16.47
CA THR A 296 12.75 -20.44 -15.32
C THR A 296 13.52 -20.83 -14.08
N GLN A 297 14.16 -19.85 -13.44
CA GLN A 297 14.85 -20.00 -12.18
C GLN A 297 14.16 -19.16 -11.11
N VAL A 298 13.66 -19.81 -10.05
CA VAL A 298 13.12 -19.09 -8.88
C VAL A 298 14.27 -18.51 -8.07
N VAL A 299 14.19 -17.24 -7.71
CA VAL A 299 15.27 -16.51 -7.02
C VAL A 299 15.34 -16.87 -5.54
N ILE A 300 14.18 -17.04 -4.90
CA ILE A 300 14.04 -17.36 -3.47
C ILE A 300 12.93 -18.40 -3.27
N ASP A 301 13.29 -19.64 -2.94
CA ASP A 301 12.32 -20.72 -2.73
C ASP A 301 12.11 -21.04 -1.24
N ASP A 302 13.17 -20.98 -0.43
CA ASP A 302 13.15 -21.38 0.99
C ASP A 302 13.21 -20.21 2.00
N VAL A 303 12.95 -19.00 1.53
CA VAL A 303 13.02 -17.81 2.39
C VAL A 303 11.66 -17.57 3.04
N ARG A 304 11.64 -17.46 4.38
CA ARG A 304 10.46 -17.06 5.15
C ARG A 304 10.23 -15.55 5.07
N ALA A 305 10.07 -15.06 3.85
CA ALA A 305 9.87 -13.66 3.53
C ALA A 305 9.04 -13.52 2.25
N THR A 306 8.62 -12.30 1.94
CA THR A 306 8.08 -11.94 0.64
C THR A 306 8.93 -10.81 0.06
N ILE A 307 9.24 -10.89 -1.24
CA ILE A 307 9.93 -9.83 -1.96
C ILE A 307 8.96 -9.19 -2.96
N GLY A 308 8.99 -7.87 -3.05
CA GLY A 308 8.19 -7.07 -3.98
C GLY A 308 8.92 -5.82 -4.49
N ASP A 309 8.28 -5.13 -5.44
CA ASP A 309 8.75 -3.91 -6.12
C ASP A 309 10.23 -3.98 -6.52
N THR A 310 10.62 -4.99 -7.28
CA THR A 310 12.02 -5.29 -7.59
C THR A 310 12.61 -4.43 -8.70
N ARG A 311 13.95 -4.30 -8.76
CA ARG A 311 14.71 -3.59 -9.81
C ARG A 311 16.08 -4.23 -10.04
N TRP A 312 16.53 -4.33 -11.29
CA TRP A 312 17.90 -4.77 -11.59
C TRP A 312 18.95 -3.74 -11.16
N SER A 313 20.11 -4.22 -10.71
CA SER A 313 21.34 -3.42 -10.73
C SER A 313 21.82 -3.24 -12.17
N ALA A 314 22.49 -2.13 -12.45
CA ALA A 314 22.97 -1.80 -13.80
C ALA A 314 23.96 -2.82 -14.38
N ASP A 315 24.60 -3.64 -13.54
CA ASP A 315 25.55 -4.68 -13.92
C ASP A 315 24.94 -6.10 -14.00
N SER A 316 23.60 -6.23 -13.95
CA SER A 316 22.87 -7.52 -13.94
C SER A 316 23.20 -8.47 -12.78
N ARG A 317 24.01 -8.06 -11.80
CA ARG A 317 24.45 -8.95 -10.72
C ARG A 317 23.44 -9.08 -9.58
N PHE A 318 22.62 -8.06 -9.36
CA PHE A 318 21.72 -7.98 -8.24
C PHE A 318 20.31 -7.62 -8.65
N LEU A 319 19.36 -8.14 -7.89
CA LEU A 319 17.99 -7.67 -7.85
C LEU A 319 17.77 -6.93 -6.54
N PHE A 320 17.51 -5.62 -6.59
CA PHE A 320 16.99 -4.88 -5.44
C PHE A 320 15.52 -5.19 -5.27
N GLY A 321 15.03 -5.21 -4.04
CA GLY A 321 13.62 -5.40 -3.75
C GLY A 321 13.27 -5.06 -2.31
N GLN A 322 11.98 -4.83 -2.08
CA GLN A 322 11.43 -4.66 -0.74
C GLN A 322 11.24 -6.04 -0.14
N LEU A 323 11.89 -6.30 0.99
CA LEU A 323 11.83 -7.56 1.72
C LEU A 323 10.93 -7.40 2.94
N LEU A 324 9.82 -8.13 2.96
CA LEU A 324 8.92 -8.28 4.10
C LEU A 324 9.25 -9.57 4.85
N GLU A 325 9.64 -9.45 6.11
CA GLU A 325 9.96 -10.56 7.02
C GLU A 325 9.15 -10.45 8.31
N GLY A 326 8.23 -11.39 8.53
CA GLY A 326 7.21 -11.26 9.55
C GLY A 326 6.42 -9.97 9.33
N ASN A 327 6.60 -9.00 10.24
CA ASN A 327 5.93 -7.70 10.17
C ASN A 327 6.85 -6.56 9.73
N GLN A 328 8.12 -6.85 9.46
CA GLN A 328 9.16 -5.84 9.24
C GLN A 328 9.50 -5.73 7.76
N THR A 329 9.70 -4.50 7.31
CA THR A 329 10.14 -4.22 5.95
C THR A 329 11.55 -3.67 5.93
N THR A 330 12.36 -4.16 4.99
CA THR A 330 13.69 -3.64 4.67
C THR A 330 13.84 -3.51 3.16
N LEU A 331 14.77 -2.66 2.71
CA LEU A 331 15.28 -2.78 1.35
C LEU A 331 16.37 -3.85 1.34
N ALA A 332 16.30 -4.76 0.38
CA ALA A 332 17.32 -5.78 0.17
C ALA A 332 17.91 -5.71 -1.23
N ARG A 333 19.13 -6.23 -1.38
CA ARG A 333 19.69 -6.66 -2.65
C ARG A 333 19.91 -8.16 -2.62
N ILE A 334 19.59 -8.82 -3.72
CA ILE A 334 19.63 -10.28 -3.88
C ILE A 334 20.64 -10.57 -4.98
N GLU A 335 21.65 -11.39 -4.71
CA GLU A 335 22.61 -11.80 -5.73
C GLU A 335 21.98 -12.80 -6.70
N ARG A 336 22.04 -12.50 -8.01
CA ARG A 336 21.39 -13.27 -9.08
C ARG A 336 21.72 -14.77 -9.05
N GLU A 337 22.99 -15.10 -8.92
CA GLU A 337 23.49 -16.48 -9.08
C GLU A 337 23.25 -17.33 -7.83
N THR A 338 23.39 -16.75 -6.64
CA THR A 338 23.35 -17.49 -5.37
C THR A 338 22.04 -17.34 -4.61
N GLY A 339 21.22 -16.33 -4.95
CA GLY A 339 20.06 -15.92 -4.17
C GLY A 339 20.41 -15.26 -2.83
N ALA A 340 21.69 -14.94 -2.58
CA ALA A 340 22.12 -14.37 -1.30
C ALA A 340 21.49 -12.99 -1.06
N ILE A 341 20.82 -12.83 0.08
CA ILE A 341 20.08 -11.62 0.44
C ILE A 341 20.92 -10.75 1.40
N GLN A 342 21.20 -9.52 0.99
CA GLN A 342 21.76 -8.48 1.86
C GLN A 342 20.73 -7.38 2.11
N ARG A 343 20.44 -7.11 3.39
CA ARG A 343 19.57 -6.02 3.84
C ARG A 343 20.36 -4.72 3.87
N LEU A 344 19.83 -3.69 3.22
CA LEU A 344 20.46 -2.37 3.04
C LEU A 344 19.96 -1.33 4.03
N THR A 345 18.83 -1.59 4.70
CA THR A 345 18.23 -0.68 5.68
C THR A 345 17.95 -1.41 6.99
N PRO A 346 17.89 -0.67 8.12
CA PRO A 346 17.27 -1.20 9.32
C PRO A 346 15.81 -1.62 9.05
N SER A 347 15.31 -2.56 9.84
CA SER A 347 13.90 -2.96 9.83
C SER A 347 12.96 -1.80 10.18
N GLY A 348 11.72 -1.88 9.69
CA GLY A 348 10.63 -0.98 10.07
C GLY A 348 10.52 0.29 9.23
N ALA A 349 11.10 0.30 8.02
CA ALA A 349 11.14 1.45 7.13
C ALA A 349 9.82 1.76 6.39
N LYS A 350 8.75 0.96 6.60
CA LYS A 350 7.51 0.89 5.80
C LYS A 350 7.77 1.09 4.31
N LEU A 351 8.44 0.12 3.71
CA LEU A 351 8.86 0.20 2.31
C LEU A 351 7.96 -0.53 1.33
N PHE A 352 7.12 -1.48 1.77
CA PHE A 352 6.47 -2.47 0.91
C PHE A 352 5.24 -1.90 0.17
N GLU A 353 5.47 -0.86 -0.62
CA GLU A 353 4.53 -0.15 -1.47
C GLU A 353 5.28 0.21 -2.77
N LYS A 354 4.60 0.17 -3.93
CA LYS A 354 5.25 0.45 -5.22
C LYS A 354 5.80 1.89 -5.26
N GLY A 355 7.01 2.05 -5.79
CA GLY A 355 7.59 3.37 -6.07
C GLY A 355 8.09 4.09 -4.82
N THR A 356 8.50 3.35 -3.79
CA THR A 356 9.11 3.93 -2.58
C THR A 356 10.62 4.09 -2.68
N TYR A 357 11.28 3.54 -3.70
CA TYR A 357 12.73 3.65 -3.85
C TYR A 357 13.19 3.66 -5.32
N THR A 358 14.45 4.02 -5.55
CA THR A 358 15.16 3.84 -6.82
C THR A 358 16.64 3.58 -6.56
N ALA A 359 17.18 2.57 -7.23
CA ALA A 359 18.61 2.30 -7.29
C ALA A 359 19.20 2.96 -8.54
N HIS A 360 20.31 3.69 -8.39
CA HIS A 360 20.87 4.51 -9.46
C HIS A 360 21.77 3.72 -10.42
N ASP A 361 22.61 2.82 -9.90
CA ASP A 361 23.70 2.18 -10.65
C ASP A 361 24.27 0.93 -9.92
N SER A 362 25.38 0.40 -10.41
CA SER A 362 26.13 -0.72 -9.80
C SER A 362 26.86 -0.35 -8.51
N SER A 363 27.01 0.94 -8.17
CA SER A 363 27.64 1.38 -6.91
C SER A 363 26.77 1.06 -5.69
N GLY A 364 25.48 0.77 -5.90
CA GLY A 364 24.53 0.50 -4.84
C GLY A 364 23.96 1.75 -4.18
N ARG A 365 24.08 2.91 -4.85
CA ARG A 365 23.39 4.15 -4.46
C ARG A 365 21.89 3.99 -4.60
N VAL A 366 21.17 4.23 -3.50
CA VAL A 366 19.71 4.11 -3.43
C VAL A 366 19.11 5.34 -2.77
N VAL A 367 18.02 5.83 -3.35
CA VAL A 367 17.09 6.73 -2.65
C VAL A 367 15.85 5.93 -2.27
N LEU A 368 15.35 6.12 -1.06
CA LEU A 368 14.17 5.43 -0.55
C LEU A 368 13.35 6.31 0.37
N LEU A 369 12.05 6.00 0.47
CA LEU A 369 11.14 6.57 1.46
C LEU A 369 11.16 5.72 2.71
N LYS A 370 11.77 6.24 3.77
CA LYS A 370 11.82 5.54 5.06
C LYS A 370 10.84 6.21 6.02
N ALA A 371 9.97 5.40 6.59
CA ALA A 371 9.04 5.78 7.64
C ALA A 371 9.28 4.96 8.93
N SER A 372 8.52 5.27 9.97
CA SER A 372 8.38 4.43 11.16
C SER A 372 6.95 4.54 11.67
N ALA A 373 6.59 3.77 12.70
CA ALA A 373 5.28 3.87 13.35
C ALA A 373 4.94 5.24 13.97
N SER A 374 5.91 6.15 14.04
CA SER A 374 5.76 7.49 14.63
C SER A 374 6.34 8.62 13.77
N THR A 375 6.86 8.29 12.59
CA THR A 375 7.43 9.28 11.65
C THR A 375 6.93 8.98 10.23
N PRO A 376 6.25 9.93 9.57
CA PRO A 376 5.85 9.79 8.17
C PRO A 376 7.04 9.51 7.25
N PRO A 377 6.80 8.98 6.03
CA PRO A 377 7.86 8.74 5.07
C PRO A 377 8.62 10.02 4.71
N ASP A 378 9.94 9.97 4.85
CA ASP A 378 10.89 10.97 4.34
C ASP A 378 11.88 10.31 3.39
N LEU A 379 12.48 11.10 2.49
CA LEU A 379 13.53 10.61 1.60
C LEU A 379 14.83 10.41 2.35
N TRP A 380 15.42 9.24 2.14
CA TRP A 380 16.74 8.86 2.60
C TRP A 380 17.59 8.46 1.42
N PHE A 381 18.87 8.79 1.49
CA PHE A 381 19.88 8.40 0.54
C PHE A 381 20.86 7.44 1.22
N VAL A 382 21.11 6.31 0.56
CA VAL A 382 22.02 5.26 0.99
C VAL A 382 23.09 5.12 -0.07
N ASP A 383 24.34 5.26 0.36
CA ASP A 383 25.52 5.01 -0.48
C ASP A 383 26.40 3.96 0.22
N ALA A 384 26.88 2.99 -0.53
CA ALA A 384 27.57 1.84 0.02
C ALA A 384 28.82 2.27 0.80
N GLY A 385 28.92 1.86 2.07
CA GLY A 385 30.03 2.22 2.95
C GLY A 385 29.89 3.61 3.62
N GLN A 386 28.82 4.36 3.34
CA GLN A 386 28.50 5.61 4.02
C GLN A 386 27.30 5.45 4.97
N ALA A 387 27.18 6.37 5.93
CA ALA A 387 26.00 6.43 6.78
C ALA A 387 24.78 6.93 5.98
N PRO A 388 23.59 6.31 6.12
CA PRO A 388 22.37 6.80 5.47
C PRO A 388 22.06 8.25 5.83
N LYS A 389 21.68 9.04 4.83
CA LYS A 389 21.40 10.47 4.97
C LYS A 389 19.92 10.76 4.73
N GLN A 390 19.27 11.42 5.68
CA GLN A 390 17.92 11.97 5.48
C GLN A 390 18.00 13.23 4.60
N LEU A 391 17.27 13.24 3.48
CA LEU A 391 17.23 14.35 2.53
C LEU A 391 16.05 15.31 2.78
N THR A 392 14.96 14.80 3.35
CA THR A 392 13.76 15.61 3.60
C THR A 392 13.28 15.51 5.04
N ARG A 393 12.54 16.54 5.45
CA ARG A 393 11.72 16.56 6.65
C ARG A 393 10.36 17.14 6.30
N LEU A 394 9.50 16.34 5.67
CA LEU A 394 8.29 16.80 5.02
C LEU A 394 7.19 17.19 6.01
N ASN A 395 7.16 16.56 7.19
CA ASN A 395 6.06 16.64 8.16
C ASN A 395 6.52 16.98 9.59
N PRO A 396 7.17 18.14 9.83
CA PRO A 396 7.69 18.50 11.16
C PRO A 396 6.58 18.69 12.22
N GLN A 397 5.33 18.91 11.81
CA GLN A 397 4.18 19.02 12.72
C GLN A 397 3.98 17.77 13.59
N ILE A 398 4.50 16.61 13.15
CA ILE A 398 4.36 15.34 13.86
C ILE A 398 5.13 15.30 15.19
N ASP A 399 6.14 16.14 15.38
CA ASP A 399 6.92 16.23 16.62
C ASP A 399 6.06 16.61 17.85
N GLN A 400 4.94 17.26 17.60
CA GLN A 400 4.00 17.70 18.63
C GLN A 400 3.04 16.58 19.06
N ILE A 401 3.09 15.43 18.39
CA ILE A 401 2.21 14.30 18.61
C ILE A 401 2.92 13.23 19.44
N ARG A 402 2.19 12.68 20.41
CA ARG A 402 2.61 11.53 21.19
C ARG A 402 1.95 10.28 20.62
N PHE A 403 2.75 9.44 19.97
CA PHE A 403 2.32 8.17 19.42
C PHE A 403 2.36 7.05 20.45
N GLY A 404 1.53 6.03 20.20
CA GLY A 404 1.57 4.76 20.89
C GLY A 404 2.81 3.95 20.53
N GLU A 405 3.34 3.21 21.50
CA GLU A 405 4.43 2.27 21.28
C GLU A 405 3.92 1.07 20.47
N VAL A 406 4.69 0.65 19.46
CA VAL A 406 4.40 -0.54 18.67
C VAL A 406 5.26 -1.71 19.14
N ARG A 407 4.63 -2.86 19.41
CA ARG A 407 5.30 -4.08 19.85
C ARG A 407 4.91 -5.25 18.98
N GLU A 408 5.88 -6.09 18.66
CA GLU A 408 5.64 -7.37 18.00
C GLU A 408 5.10 -8.40 18.99
N LEU A 409 4.30 -9.32 18.46
CA LEU A 409 3.82 -10.50 19.15
C LEU A 409 4.00 -11.71 18.24
N GLN A 410 4.45 -12.82 18.83
CA GLN A 410 4.40 -14.14 18.20
C GLN A 410 3.65 -15.07 19.12
N TRP A 411 2.83 -15.94 18.55
CA TRP A 411 2.11 -16.97 19.30
C TRP A 411 2.07 -18.26 18.49
N ARG A 412 1.69 -19.35 19.15
CA ARG A 412 1.52 -20.65 18.50
C ARG A 412 0.04 -20.88 18.24
N ASN A 413 -0.28 -21.29 17.02
CA ASN A 413 -1.60 -21.81 16.71
C ASN A 413 -1.84 -23.08 17.56
N PRO A 414 -3.01 -23.22 18.21
CA PRO A 414 -3.29 -24.35 19.10
C PRO A 414 -3.49 -25.69 18.39
N ASP A 415 -3.87 -25.69 17.11
CA ASP A 415 -4.21 -26.90 16.36
C ASP A 415 -2.96 -27.64 15.85
N ASP A 416 -1.92 -26.90 15.43
CA ASP A 416 -0.72 -27.46 14.80
C ASP A 416 0.62 -26.91 15.32
N GLY A 417 0.59 -25.94 16.24
CA GLY A 417 1.80 -25.34 16.82
C GLY A 417 2.56 -24.38 15.89
N GLN A 418 2.02 -24.08 14.68
CA GLN A 418 2.59 -23.13 13.74
C GLN A 418 2.78 -21.77 14.42
N THR A 419 3.93 -21.13 14.18
CA THR A 419 4.17 -19.77 14.69
C THR A 419 3.42 -18.77 13.81
N VAL A 420 2.65 -17.90 14.46
CA VAL A 420 1.91 -16.81 13.85
C VAL A 420 2.52 -15.50 14.32
N HIS A 421 2.55 -14.51 13.42
CA HIS A 421 3.17 -13.21 13.65
C HIS A 421 2.11 -12.12 13.70
N GLY A 422 2.38 -11.07 14.46
CA GLY A 422 1.58 -9.86 14.44
C GLY A 422 2.24 -8.77 15.27
N PHE A 423 1.56 -7.64 15.38
CA PHE A 423 1.99 -6.55 16.25
C PHE A 423 0.80 -5.82 16.83
N PHE A 424 1.05 -4.97 17.83
CA PHE A 424 0.02 -4.15 18.42
C PHE A 424 0.56 -2.76 18.77
N VAL A 425 -0.36 -1.80 18.80
CA VAL A 425 -0.11 -0.42 19.20
C VAL A 425 -0.70 -0.21 20.59
N LEU A 426 0.14 0.20 21.54
CA LEU A 426 -0.26 0.54 22.90
C LEU A 426 -0.79 1.98 22.97
N PRO A 427 -1.73 2.28 23.88
CA PRO A 427 -2.07 3.66 24.20
C PRO A 427 -0.82 4.49 24.55
N PRO A 428 -0.73 5.76 24.12
CA PRO A 428 0.42 6.63 24.42
C PRO A 428 0.70 6.83 25.93
N ASP A 429 -0.29 6.59 26.78
CA ASP A 429 -0.25 6.66 28.24
C ASP A 429 -0.39 5.27 28.91
N TYR A 430 -0.01 4.21 28.19
CA TYR A 430 -0.07 2.83 28.68
C TYR A 430 0.62 2.67 30.05
N GLN A 431 -0.05 1.93 30.91
CA GLN A 431 0.39 1.60 32.26
C GLN A 431 0.59 0.08 32.37
N PRO A 432 1.82 -0.40 32.65
CA PRO A 432 2.07 -1.82 32.86
C PRO A 432 1.15 -2.42 33.94
N GLY A 433 0.64 -3.62 33.68
CA GLY A 433 -0.27 -4.34 34.60
C GLY A 433 -1.74 -3.96 34.48
N ARG A 434 -2.10 -2.90 33.74
CA ARG A 434 -3.49 -2.58 33.40
C ARG A 434 -3.90 -3.27 32.09
N ARG A 435 -5.10 -3.85 32.08
CA ARG A 435 -5.77 -4.37 30.88
C ARG A 435 -6.57 -3.26 30.20
N TYR A 436 -6.48 -3.18 28.87
CA TYR A 436 -7.12 -2.16 28.04
C TYR A 436 -8.20 -2.78 27.14
N PRO A 437 -9.21 -1.99 26.72
CA PRO A 437 -10.06 -2.42 25.62
C PRO A 437 -9.18 -2.60 24.38
N MET A 438 -9.45 -3.64 23.59
CA MET A 438 -8.62 -3.99 22.43
C MET A 438 -9.48 -4.13 21.18
N VAL A 439 -8.99 -3.62 20.05
CA VAL A 439 -9.58 -3.85 18.73
C VAL A 439 -8.61 -4.68 17.89
N THR A 440 -9.06 -5.85 17.45
CA THR A 440 -8.33 -6.66 16.46
C THR A 440 -8.66 -6.17 15.06
N VAL A 441 -7.66 -5.71 14.32
CA VAL A 441 -7.79 -5.17 12.96
C VAL A 441 -7.23 -6.19 11.97
N LEU A 442 -8.11 -6.78 11.15
CA LEU A 442 -7.77 -7.82 10.17
C LEU A 442 -7.54 -7.18 8.79
N HIS A 443 -6.43 -7.54 8.12
CA HIS A 443 -6.08 -6.97 6.81
C HIS A 443 -6.89 -7.58 5.66
N GLY A 444 -7.00 -6.84 4.56
CA GLY A 444 -7.51 -7.34 3.28
C GLY A 444 -6.53 -8.30 2.58
N GLY A 445 -6.95 -8.94 1.49
CA GLY A 445 -6.15 -9.97 0.81
C GLY A 445 -7.02 -11.15 0.35
N PRO A 446 -6.76 -12.40 0.79
CA PRO A 446 -5.99 -12.79 1.98
C PRO A 446 -4.48 -12.63 1.83
N THR A 447 -3.97 -12.65 0.60
CA THR A 447 -2.54 -12.61 0.25
C THR A 447 -1.98 -11.19 0.31
N SER A 448 -1.97 -10.62 1.52
CA SER A 448 -1.38 -9.32 1.88
C SER A 448 -0.79 -9.43 3.29
N ALA A 449 -0.38 -8.34 3.93
CA ALA A 449 0.04 -8.35 5.33
C ALA A 449 -0.05 -6.96 5.96
N TRP A 450 -0.28 -6.93 7.27
CA TRP A 450 0.08 -5.78 8.09
C TRP A 450 1.59 -5.67 8.26
N GLN A 451 2.07 -4.43 8.32
CA GLN A 451 3.50 -4.14 8.42
C GLN A 451 3.72 -3.05 9.45
N ILE A 452 4.80 -3.17 10.21
CA ILE A 452 5.21 -2.12 11.14
C ILE A 452 5.76 -0.95 10.34
N GLY A 453 5.12 0.21 10.52
CA GLY A 453 5.36 1.36 9.67
C GLY A 453 4.43 2.53 9.93
N TRP A 454 4.58 3.60 9.13
CA TRP A 454 3.66 4.74 9.18
C TRP A 454 2.29 4.37 8.62
N SER A 455 1.27 4.43 9.47
CA SER A 455 -0.06 3.91 9.22
C SER A 455 -1.07 5.03 8.99
N ASP A 456 -1.31 5.40 7.72
CA ASP A 456 -2.22 6.51 7.35
C ASP A 456 -3.28 6.11 6.30
N GLY A 457 -3.49 4.81 6.11
CA GLY A 457 -4.57 4.28 5.29
C GLY A 457 -5.93 4.42 5.98
N PHE A 458 -7.01 4.49 5.21
CA PHE A 458 -8.37 4.65 5.74
C PHE A 458 -8.85 3.49 6.63
N THR A 459 -8.17 2.33 6.53
CA THR A 459 -8.43 1.11 7.33
C THR A 459 -7.34 0.82 8.36
N ASP A 460 -6.28 1.63 8.40
CA ASP A 460 -5.11 1.43 9.27
C ASP A 460 -5.25 2.27 10.54
N TRP A 461 -6.07 1.78 11.47
CA TRP A 461 -6.54 2.58 12.61
C TRP A 461 -5.59 2.59 13.81
N GLY A 462 -4.37 2.03 13.70
CA GLY A 462 -3.55 1.67 14.86
C GLY A 462 -3.28 2.82 15.83
N GLN A 463 -2.70 3.91 15.32
CA GLN A 463 -2.40 5.10 16.15
C GLN A 463 -3.66 5.89 16.53
N VAL A 464 -4.70 5.87 15.69
CA VAL A 464 -5.99 6.54 15.97
C VAL A 464 -6.71 5.85 17.14
N LEU A 465 -6.76 4.52 17.15
CA LEU A 465 -7.29 3.71 18.25
C LEU A 465 -6.46 3.88 19.51
N ALA A 466 -5.13 3.81 19.40
CA ALA A 466 -4.22 3.99 20.53
C ALA A 466 -4.39 5.35 21.22
N ALA A 467 -4.51 6.43 20.45
CA ALA A 467 -4.77 7.77 20.96
C ALA A 467 -6.10 7.91 21.73
N ASN A 468 -7.05 6.98 21.49
CA ASN A 468 -8.34 6.91 22.16
C ASN A 468 -8.41 5.81 23.24
N GLY A 469 -7.26 5.32 23.71
CA GLY A 469 -7.17 4.43 24.86
C GLY A 469 -7.41 2.94 24.56
N TYR A 470 -7.40 2.55 23.29
CA TYR A 470 -7.49 1.16 22.86
C TYR A 470 -6.11 0.58 22.59
N ILE A 471 -5.95 -0.72 22.80
CA ILE A 471 -4.89 -1.46 22.11
C ILE A 471 -5.41 -1.83 20.72
N ALA A 472 -4.64 -1.52 19.67
CA ALA A 472 -4.95 -1.99 18.32
C ALA A 472 -4.04 -3.17 17.99
N PHE A 473 -4.61 -4.33 17.69
CA PHE A 473 -3.89 -5.58 17.43
C PHE A 473 -4.02 -6.00 15.96
N PHE A 474 -2.90 -6.28 15.32
CA PHE A 474 -2.74 -6.54 13.89
C PHE A 474 -2.11 -7.92 13.68
N PRO A 475 -2.92 -8.99 13.63
CA PRO A 475 -2.42 -10.33 13.33
C PRO A 475 -2.17 -10.50 11.83
N ASN A 476 -1.04 -11.12 11.48
CA ASN A 476 -0.76 -11.66 10.15
C ASN A 476 -1.02 -13.16 10.19
N VAL A 477 -2.27 -13.53 9.92
CA VAL A 477 -2.77 -14.91 9.93
C VAL A 477 -2.26 -15.69 8.71
N ARG A 478 -2.34 -17.03 8.70
CA ARG A 478 -2.08 -17.79 7.46
C ARG A 478 -2.93 -17.29 6.30
N GLY A 479 -2.33 -17.23 5.13
CA GLY A 479 -2.78 -16.35 4.05
C GLY A 479 -1.89 -15.11 3.89
N SER A 480 -1.23 -14.66 4.95
CA SER A 480 -0.45 -13.42 4.91
C SER A 480 0.91 -13.57 4.22
N LEU A 481 1.39 -12.46 3.66
CA LEU A 481 2.77 -12.30 3.19
C LEU A 481 3.75 -12.16 4.37
N GLY A 482 5.04 -12.35 4.09
CA GLY A 482 6.13 -12.11 5.05
C GLY A 482 6.64 -13.34 5.80
N SER A 483 5.98 -14.48 5.69
CA SER A 483 6.42 -15.75 6.32
C SER A 483 6.72 -16.87 5.31
N GLY A 484 6.87 -16.52 4.03
CA GLY A 484 7.12 -17.45 2.93
C GLY A 484 5.85 -17.85 2.18
N VAL A 485 6.04 -18.37 0.97
CA VAL A 485 4.95 -18.71 0.04
C VAL A 485 3.98 -19.74 0.61
N ASP A 486 4.49 -20.77 1.30
CA ASP A 486 3.63 -21.81 1.88
C ASP A 486 2.69 -21.24 2.95
N TYR A 487 3.19 -20.32 3.78
CA TYR A 487 2.39 -19.63 4.78
C TYR A 487 1.31 -18.75 4.14
N ALA A 488 1.67 -18.03 3.06
CA ALA A 488 0.75 -17.19 2.29
C ALA A 488 -0.32 -18.02 1.55
N ASN A 489 -0.02 -19.26 1.17
CA ASN A 489 -0.99 -20.14 0.52
C ASN A 489 -1.79 -21.01 1.49
N ALA A 490 -1.46 -21.02 2.78
CA ALA A 490 -1.95 -22.03 3.73
C ALA A 490 -3.46 -21.97 4.03
N ASN A 491 -4.16 -20.86 3.72
CA ASN A 491 -5.62 -20.77 3.85
C ASN A 491 -6.37 -21.09 2.55
N THR A 492 -5.67 -21.51 1.49
CA THR A 492 -6.29 -21.96 0.24
C THR A 492 -7.09 -23.23 0.49
N GLY A 493 -8.37 -23.22 0.13
CA GLY A 493 -9.33 -24.28 0.43
C GLY A 493 -9.93 -24.20 1.83
N ASP A 494 -9.55 -23.20 2.66
CA ASP A 494 -9.95 -23.13 4.07
C ASP A 494 -10.16 -21.70 4.58
N LEU A 495 -10.72 -20.81 3.76
CA LEU A 495 -11.05 -19.45 4.19
C LEU A 495 -11.96 -19.45 5.43
N GLY A 496 -11.61 -18.69 6.46
CA GLY A 496 -12.32 -18.67 7.75
C GLY A 496 -12.13 -19.94 8.59
N GLY A 497 -11.23 -20.83 8.20
CA GLY A 497 -10.81 -21.97 9.00
C GLY A 497 -9.54 -21.62 9.76
N ILE A 498 -8.41 -22.05 9.22
CA ILE A 498 -7.13 -21.97 9.92
C ILE A 498 -6.66 -20.53 10.20
N ASP A 499 -6.98 -19.60 9.32
CA ASP A 499 -6.70 -18.18 9.46
C ASP A 499 -7.58 -17.51 10.54
N TYR A 500 -8.83 -17.96 10.70
CA TYR A 500 -9.66 -17.58 11.84
C TYR A 500 -9.09 -18.10 13.16
N VAL A 501 -8.59 -19.35 13.20
CA VAL A 501 -7.95 -19.90 14.40
C VAL A 501 -6.68 -19.13 14.76
N ASP A 502 -5.87 -18.76 13.76
CA ASP A 502 -4.70 -17.89 13.96
C ASP A 502 -5.09 -16.54 14.59
N ALA A 503 -6.13 -15.86 14.05
CA ALA A 503 -6.60 -14.58 14.58
C ALA A 503 -7.08 -14.70 16.03
N ILE A 504 -7.91 -15.69 16.32
CA ILE A 504 -8.51 -15.90 17.64
C ILE A 504 -7.48 -16.28 18.69
N SER A 505 -6.57 -17.20 18.36
CA SER A 505 -5.49 -17.58 19.28
C SER A 505 -4.55 -16.42 19.59
N GLY A 506 -4.39 -15.47 18.66
CA GLY A 506 -3.68 -14.21 18.90
C GLY A 506 -4.40 -13.30 19.89
N VAL A 507 -5.74 -13.22 19.82
CA VAL A 507 -6.56 -12.52 20.83
C VAL A 507 -6.39 -13.17 22.20
N ASP A 508 -6.40 -14.51 22.27
CA ASP A 508 -6.20 -15.24 23.52
C ASP A 508 -4.80 -14.98 24.09
N ALA A 509 -3.77 -14.91 23.25
CA ALA A 509 -2.42 -14.53 23.66
C ALA A 509 -2.36 -13.11 24.24
N MET A 510 -3.02 -12.14 23.61
CA MET A 510 -3.09 -10.75 24.10
C MET A 510 -3.78 -10.65 25.47
N VAL A 511 -4.82 -11.45 25.72
CA VAL A 511 -5.50 -11.53 27.02
C VAL A 511 -4.60 -12.23 28.05
N ALA A 512 -3.97 -13.34 27.69
CA ALA A 512 -3.12 -14.13 28.58
C ALA A 512 -1.88 -13.34 29.04
N HIS A 513 -1.28 -12.54 28.16
CA HIS A 513 -0.19 -11.62 28.49
C HIS A 513 -0.63 -10.40 29.32
N GLY A 514 -1.93 -10.23 29.55
CA GLY A 514 -2.47 -9.15 30.38
C GLY A 514 -2.56 -7.79 29.69
N PHE A 515 -2.45 -7.75 28.35
CA PHE A 515 -2.64 -6.53 27.57
C PHE A 515 -4.13 -6.20 27.42
N ALA A 516 -4.91 -7.19 26.97
CA ALA A 516 -6.32 -7.00 26.62
C ALA A 516 -7.26 -7.39 27.76
N ASP A 517 -8.33 -6.61 27.92
CA ASP A 517 -9.47 -6.95 28.76
C ASP A 517 -10.41 -7.90 27.99
N PRO A 518 -10.63 -9.15 28.47
CA PRO A 518 -11.47 -10.12 27.77
C PRO A 518 -12.93 -9.70 27.64
N ASN A 519 -13.39 -8.72 28.42
CA ASN A 519 -14.77 -8.22 28.36
C ASN A 519 -14.93 -6.99 27.46
N ARG A 520 -13.85 -6.46 26.88
CA ARG A 520 -13.86 -5.26 26.05
C ARG A 520 -13.04 -5.47 24.77
N LEU A 521 -13.46 -6.47 24.00
CA LEU A 521 -12.85 -6.85 22.74
C LEU A 521 -13.68 -6.35 21.56
N GLY A 522 -13.06 -5.66 20.61
CA GLY A 522 -13.62 -5.30 19.31
C GLY A 522 -12.89 -6.02 18.18
N VAL A 523 -13.55 -6.15 17.03
CA VAL A 523 -12.94 -6.67 15.79
C VAL A 523 -13.29 -5.76 14.62
N GLY A 524 -12.43 -5.65 13.63
CA GLY A 524 -12.73 -4.89 12.43
C GLY A 524 -11.76 -5.18 11.30
N GLY A 525 -12.11 -4.73 10.10
CA GLY A 525 -11.33 -4.98 8.91
C GLY A 525 -12.06 -4.55 7.65
N TYR A 526 -11.36 -4.65 6.52
CA TYR A 526 -11.88 -4.28 5.21
C TYR A 526 -11.51 -5.33 4.16
N SER A 527 -12.32 -5.51 3.11
CA SER A 527 -12.07 -6.53 2.08
C SER A 527 -12.07 -7.93 2.71
N TYR A 528 -11.05 -8.76 2.48
CA TYR A 528 -10.89 -10.03 3.20
C TYR A 528 -10.89 -9.88 4.73
N GLY A 529 -10.34 -8.78 5.27
CA GLY A 529 -10.42 -8.49 6.69
C GLY A 529 -11.85 -8.20 7.16
N GLY A 530 -12.69 -7.66 6.26
CA GLY A 530 -14.12 -7.51 6.47
C GLY A 530 -14.84 -8.86 6.46
N TYR A 531 -14.50 -9.75 5.51
CA TYR A 531 -14.95 -11.14 5.53
C TYR A 531 -14.60 -11.83 6.86
N LEU A 532 -13.34 -11.77 7.28
CA LEU A 532 -12.88 -12.47 8.48
C LEU A 532 -13.43 -11.84 9.76
N SER A 533 -13.67 -10.52 9.78
CA SER A 533 -14.38 -9.84 10.87
C SER A 533 -15.84 -10.28 10.97
N SER A 534 -16.53 -10.31 9.83
CA SER A 534 -17.93 -10.77 9.74
C SER A 534 -18.07 -12.25 10.05
N TRP A 535 -17.12 -13.08 9.63
CA TRP A 535 -17.03 -14.48 10.01
C TRP A 535 -16.80 -14.64 11.52
N SER A 536 -15.87 -13.87 12.10
CA SER A 536 -15.54 -13.96 13.52
C SER A 536 -16.76 -13.76 14.42
N ILE A 537 -17.60 -12.75 14.14
CA ILE A 537 -18.81 -12.48 14.94
C ILE A 537 -19.92 -13.51 14.76
N THR A 538 -19.84 -14.39 13.75
CA THR A 538 -20.76 -15.54 13.61
C THR A 538 -20.24 -16.78 14.33
N GLN A 539 -18.93 -16.85 14.61
CA GLN A 539 -18.29 -18.00 15.27
C GLN A 539 -18.13 -17.83 16.79
N THR A 540 -18.12 -16.59 17.30
CA THR A 540 -17.91 -16.32 18.73
C THR A 540 -18.68 -15.10 19.22
N THR A 541 -18.99 -15.06 20.52
CA THR A 541 -19.69 -13.95 21.21
C THR A 541 -18.75 -13.10 22.09
N ARG A 542 -17.44 -13.35 22.00
CA ARG A 542 -16.42 -12.65 22.81
C ARG A 542 -16.29 -11.17 22.43
N PHE A 543 -16.45 -10.84 21.16
CA PHE A 543 -16.42 -9.45 20.69
C PHE A 543 -17.68 -8.71 21.11
N LYS A 544 -17.51 -7.45 21.51
CA LYS A 544 -18.58 -6.55 21.99
C LYS A 544 -18.92 -5.46 20.98
N ALA A 545 -18.05 -5.24 19.99
CA ALA A 545 -18.36 -4.40 18.83
C ALA A 545 -17.58 -4.87 17.60
N ALA A 546 -18.15 -4.68 16.41
CA ALA A 546 -17.48 -4.90 15.14
C ALA A 546 -17.61 -3.69 14.18
N VAL A 547 -16.57 -3.43 13.40
CA VAL A 547 -16.57 -2.45 12.30
C VAL A 547 -16.01 -3.13 11.04
N SER A 548 -16.88 -3.55 10.12
CA SER A 548 -16.54 -4.44 9.00
C SER A 548 -16.93 -3.82 7.67
N GLY A 549 -15.97 -3.58 6.78
CA GLY A 549 -16.25 -2.93 5.49
C GLY A 549 -15.79 -3.69 4.27
N GLY A 550 -16.32 -3.32 3.09
CA GLY A 550 -16.00 -3.97 1.81
C GLY A 550 -16.08 -5.50 1.94
N ILE A 551 -17.15 -6.01 2.54
CA ILE A 551 -17.18 -7.40 3.04
C ILE A 551 -17.46 -8.40 1.93
N LEU A 552 -17.10 -9.67 2.16
CA LEU A 552 -17.65 -10.81 1.45
C LEU A 552 -18.61 -11.52 2.41
N ALA A 553 -19.92 -11.35 2.23
CA ALA A 553 -20.95 -11.89 3.12
C ALA A 553 -21.49 -13.22 2.63
N ASP A 554 -21.77 -13.29 1.33
CA ASP A 554 -22.23 -14.47 0.62
C ASP A 554 -21.30 -14.70 -0.58
N LEU A 555 -20.48 -15.74 -0.44
CA LEU A 555 -19.50 -16.10 -1.46
C LEU A 555 -20.18 -16.55 -2.77
N ILE A 556 -21.45 -16.99 -2.74
CA ILE A 556 -22.19 -17.32 -3.96
C ILE A 556 -22.52 -16.05 -4.76
N SER A 557 -23.21 -15.07 -4.15
CA SER A 557 -23.51 -13.81 -4.83
C SER A 557 -22.25 -13.00 -5.11
N PHE A 558 -21.20 -13.11 -4.30
CA PHE A 558 -19.90 -12.50 -4.56
C PHE A 558 -19.35 -12.95 -5.92
N TYR A 559 -19.31 -14.26 -6.18
CA TYR A 559 -18.88 -14.81 -7.48
C TYR A 559 -19.60 -14.18 -8.67
N GLY A 560 -20.91 -13.95 -8.54
CA GLY A 560 -21.72 -13.41 -9.63
C GLY A 560 -21.66 -11.89 -9.80
N THR A 561 -21.06 -11.15 -8.86
CA THR A 561 -21.14 -9.68 -8.83
C THR A 561 -19.78 -8.98 -8.79
N THR A 562 -18.73 -9.66 -8.33
CA THR A 562 -17.37 -9.11 -8.27
C THR A 562 -16.73 -8.99 -9.66
N ASP A 563 -15.82 -8.02 -9.82
CA ASP A 563 -14.93 -7.90 -10.99
C ASP A 563 -13.88 -9.02 -11.08
N ILE A 564 -13.73 -9.85 -10.02
CA ILE A 564 -12.71 -10.92 -9.90
C ILE A 564 -13.28 -12.31 -9.56
N PRO A 565 -14.21 -12.88 -10.34
CA PRO A 565 -14.89 -14.14 -9.99
C PRO A 565 -13.93 -15.33 -9.77
N GLN A 566 -12.76 -15.32 -10.43
CA GLN A 566 -11.69 -16.30 -10.25
C GLN A 566 -11.12 -16.37 -8.83
N TYR A 567 -11.35 -15.35 -8.00
CA TYR A 567 -10.95 -15.33 -6.60
C TYR A 567 -11.41 -16.58 -5.85
N LEU A 568 -12.67 -17.02 -6.05
CA LEU A 568 -13.16 -18.23 -5.36
C LEU A 568 -12.52 -19.51 -5.90
N THR A 569 -12.29 -19.60 -7.20
CA THR A 569 -11.60 -20.78 -7.75
C THR A 569 -10.15 -20.87 -7.26
N ILE A 570 -9.49 -19.72 -7.06
CA ILE A 570 -8.13 -19.65 -6.52
C ILE A 570 -8.12 -20.05 -5.04
N HIS A 571 -9.02 -19.48 -4.23
CA HIS A 571 -8.95 -19.62 -2.77
C HIS A 571 -9.82 -20.73 -2.18
N LEU A 572 -10.80 -21.27 -2.90
CA LEU A 572 -11.64 -22.39 -2.46
C LEU A 572 -11.48 -23.65 -3.34
N GLY A 573 -10.81 -23.53 -4.49
CA GLY A 573 -10.58 -24.66 -5.40
C GLY A 573 -11.78 -25.08 -6.25
N GLU A 574 -12.97 -24.50 -6.03
CA GLU A 574 -14.19 -24.83 -6.78
C GLU A 574 -15.07 -23.58 -7.04
N PRO A 575 -15.83 -23.56 -8.15
CA PRO A 575 -16.89 -22.58 -8.33
C PRO A 575 -18.07 -22.87 -7.38
N PRO A 576 -18.93 -21.90 -7.06
CA PRO A 576 -19.95 -22.03 -6.00
C PRO A 576 -21.20 -22.85 -6.38
N PHE A 577 -21.19 -23.52 -7.54
CA PHE A 577 -22.35 -24.22 -8.11
C PHE A 577 -22.76 -25.55 -7.46
N PRO A 578 -21.87 -26.33 -6.81
CA PRO A 578 -22.28 -27.55 -6.12
C PRO A 578 -23.34 -27.27 -5.04
N GLU A 579 -24.28 -28.20 -4.86
CA GLU A 579 -25.38 -28.08 -3.89
C GLU A 579 -24.88 -27.87 -2.45
N GLN A 580 -23.73 -28.47 -2.10
CA GLN A 580 -23.04 -28.30 -0.83
C GLN A 580 -21.75 -27.48 -0.97
N SER A 581 -21.77 -26.41 -1.77
CA SER A 581 -20.55 -25.64 -2.05
C SER A 581 -19.85 -25.14 -0.79
N LEU A 582 -18.52 -25.27 -0.77
CA LEU A 582 -17.68 -24.72 0.28
C LEU A 582 -17.90 -23.20 0.40
N ALA A 583 -18.17 -22.53 -0.73
CA ALA A 583 -18.53 -21.11 -0.78
C ALA A 583 -19.71 -20.78 0.16
N TRP A 584 -20.82 -21.53 0.12
CA TRP A 584 -21.91 -21.29 1.06
C TRP A 584 -21.52 -21.62 2.50
N GLN A 585 -20.80 -22.72 2.71
CA GLN A 585 -20.38 -23.14 4.05
C GLN A 585 -19.49 -22.10 4.75
N ARG A 586 -18.64 -21.43 3.96
CA ARG A 586 -17.73 -20.36 4.38
C ARG A 586 -18.30 -18.96 4.23
N SER A 587 -19.58 -18.80 3.88
CA SER A 587 -20.22 -17.49 3.84
C SER A 587 -20.65 -17.03 5.24
N PRO A 588 -20.21 -15.86 5.75
CA PRO A 588 -20.71 -15.32 7.01
C PRO A 588 -22.25 -15.22 7.07
N LEU A 589 -22.89 -14.91 5.93
CA LEU A 589 -24.35 -14.79 5.82
C LEU A 589 -25.08 -16.06 6.25
N LYS A 590 -24.53 -17.24 5.94
CA LYS A 590 -25.10 -18.54 6.34
C LYS A 590 -25.27 -18.67 7.86
N HIS A 591 -24.40 -18.00 8.62
CA HIS A 591 -24.33 -18.10 10.08
C HIS A 591 -24.83 -16.84 10.78
N ALA A 592 -25.43 -15.89 10.06
CA ALA A 592 -25.82 -14.57 10.58
C ALA A 592 -26.77 -14.64 11.79
N SER A 593 -27.60 -15.68 11.90
CA SER A 593 -28.49 -15.89 13.05
C SER A 593 -27.77 -16.14 14.39
N LYS A 594 -26.46 -16.45 14.36
CA LYS A 594 -25.63 -16.64 15.54
C LYS A 594 -25.01 -15.34 16.05
N VAL A 595 -25.09 -14.26 15.28
CA VAL A 595 -24.48 -12.99 15.63
C VAL A 595 -25.17 -12.45 16.89
N THR A 596 -24.35 -11.98 17.83
CA THR A 596 -24.80 -11.23 19.02
C THR A 596 -24.04 -9.91 19.20
N THR A 597 -23.04 -9.67 18.35
CA THR A 597 -22.13 -8.51 18.44
C THR A 597 -22.70 -7.33 17.65
N PRO A 598 -22.89 -6.15 18.27
CA PRO A 598 -23.21 -4.93 17.54
C PRO A 598 -22.20 -4.60 16.44
N VAL A 599 -22.65 -4.37 15.22
CA VAL A 599 -21.77 -4.20 14.05
C VAL A 599 -22.08 -2.97 13.20
N LEU A 600 -21.04 -2.24 12.81
CA LEU A 600 -21.09 -1.20 11.78
C LEU A 600 -20.55 -1.78 10.47
N PHE A 601 -21.38 -1.84 9.44
CA PHE A 601 -21.00 -2.16 8.08
C PHE A 601 -20.77 -0.93 7.22
N TYR A 602 -19.76 -0.97 6.35
CA TYR A 602 -19.52 0.13 5.40
C TYR A 602 -18.96 -0.32 4.05
N VAL A 603 -19.22 0.44 2.99
CA VAL A 603 -18.72 0.19 1.62
C VAL A 603 -18.86 1.45 0.76
N GLY A 604 -18.04 1.59 -0.29
CA GLY A 604 -18.24 2.59 -1.33
C GLY A 604 -19.37 2.19 -2.28
N ASP A 605 -20.17 3.13 -2.78
CA ASP A 605 -21.29 2.81 -3.68
C ASP A 605 -20.87 2.20 -5.04
N SER A 606 -19.62 2.48 -5.44
CA SER A 606 -19.02 2.10 -6.72
C SER A 606 -18.00 0.98 -6.56
N ASP A 607 -17.98 0.31 -5.41
CA ASP A 607 -17.10 -0.84 -5.17
C ASP A 607 -17.49 -2.02 -6.07
N GLN A 608 -16.66 -2.32 -7.09
CA GLN A 608 -16.85 -3.48 -7.96
C GLN A 608 -16.11 -4.73 -7.45
N ARG A 609 -15.19 -4.55 -6.49
CA ARG A 609 -14.38 -5.62 -5.92
C ARG A 609 -15.18 -6.42 -4.91
N THR A 610 -15.80 -5.72 -3.96
CA THR A 610 -16.74 -6.27 -2.98
C THR A 610 -18.06 -5.51 -3.07
N PRO A 611 -18.93 -5.86 -4.04
CA PRO A 611 -20.11 -5.07 -4.36
C PRO A 611 -21.01 -4.75 -3.15
N PRO A 612 -21.64 -3.56 -3.10
CA PRO A 612 -22.44 -3.12 -1.96
C PRO A 612 -23.51 -4.13 -1.52
N GLY A 613 -24.01 -4.93 -2.46
CA GLY A 613 -24.95 -6.02 -2.21
C GLY A 613 -24.51 -6.97 -1.08
N GLN A 614 -23.19 -7.18 -0.89
CA GLN A 614 -22.65 -7.97 0.22
C GLN A 614 -22.97 -7.34 1.58
N VAL A 615 -22.75 -6.03 1.71
CA VAL A 615 -23.10 -5.26 2.91
C VAL A 615 -24.62 -5.19 3.12
N HIS A 616 -25.41 -5.03 2.05
CA HIS A 616 -26.87 -5.03 2.15
C HIS A 616 -27.40 -6.34 2.74
N GLN A 617 -26.93 -7.49 2.25
CA GLN A 617 -27.34 -8.82 2.70
C GLN A 617 -27.01 -9.04 4.18
N MET A 618 -25.76 -8.81 4.58
CA MET A 618 -25.33 -9.06 5.95
C MET A 618 -25.99 -8.11 6.95
N HIS A 619 -26.10 -6.82 6.63
CA HIS A 619 -26.79 -5.85 7.49
C HIS A 619 -28.24 -6.30 7.75
N ARG A 620 -28.97 -6.71 6.70
CA ARG A 620 -30.36 -7.14 6.87
C ARG A 620 -30.46 -8.41 7.72
N ALA A 621 -29.59 -9.39 7.49
CA ALA A 621 -29.60 -10.63 8.26
C ALA A 621 -29.28 -10.41 9.76
N VAL A 622 -28.37 -9.50 10.07
CA VAL A 622 -28.04 -9.13 11.46
C VAL A 622 -29.19 -8.35 12.12
N GLU A 623 -29.86 -7.47 11.37
CA GLU A 623 -31.07 -6.77 11.83
C GLU A 623 -32.20 -7.77 12.13
N ASP A 624 -32.43 -8.75 11.25
CA ASP A 624 -33.44 -9.80 11.45
C ASP A 624 -33.09 -10.74 12.63
N ALA A 625 -31.80 -10.89 12.96
CA ALA A 625 -31.35 -11.57 14.18
C ALA A 625 -31.58 -10.76 15.47
N GLY A 626 -32.13 -9.54 15.37
CA GLY A 626 -32.42 -8.67 16.51
C GLY A 626 -31.19 -7.98 17.10
N VAL A 627 -30.08 -7.93 16.37
CA VAL A 627 -28.82 -7.32 16.82
C VAL A 627 -28.71 -5.89 16.32
N THR A 628 -28.17 -4.99 17.15
CA THR A 628 -27.92 -3.61 16.73
C THR A 628 -26.89 -3.57 15.59
N THR A 629 -27.28 -2.94 14.48
CA THR A 629 -26.43 -2.82 13.30
C THR A 629 -26.58 -1.43 12.67
N LEU A 630 -25.51 -0.94 12.05
CA LEU A 630 -25.48 0.27 11.25
C LEU A 630 -24.88 -0.05 9.89
N LYS A 631 -25.41 0.54 8.81
CA LYS A 631 -24.81 0.47 7.47
C LYS A 631 -24.54 1.86 6.93
N VAL A 632 -23.34 2.07 6.40
CA VAL A 632 -22.92 3.32 5.76
C VAL A 632 -22.47 3.05 4.33
N ILE A 633 -23.08 3.71 3.36
CA ILE A 633 -22.68 3.66 1.96
C ILE A 633 -22.05 5.01 1.61
N TYR A 634 -20.80 5.01 1.13
CA TYR A 634 -20.07 6.23 0.80
C TYR A 634 -20.17 6.54 -0.69
N PRO A 635 -20.85 7.62 -1.09
CA PRO A 635 -21.02 7.96 -2.50
C PRO A 635 -19.70 8.35 -3.17
N GLY A 636 -19.49 7.88 -4.41
CA GLY A 636 -18.31 8.20 -5.21
C GLY A 636 -17.03 7.51 -4.75
N GLU A 637 -17.13 6.57 -3.81
CA GLU A 637 -16.03 5.71 -3.38
C GLU A 637 -16.12 4.34 -4.04
N GLY A 638 -14.97 3.82 -4.44
CA GLY A 638 -14.82 2.43 -4.89
C GLY A 638 -14.37 1.51 -3.76
N HIS A 639 -13.62 0.46 -4.11
CA HIS A 639 -13.04 -0.43 -3.10
C HIS A 639 -12.00 0.28 -2.22
N GLY A 640 -11.25 1.25 -2.75
CA GLY A 640 -10.34 2.09 -1.97
C GLY A 640 -10.90 3.50 -1.81
N PHE A 641 -10.88 4.04 -0.59
CA PHE A 641 -11.42 5.38 -0.33
C PHE A 641 -10.40 6.44 -0.69
N VAL A 642 -10.79 7.42 -1.50
CA VAL A 642 -9.89 8.47 -2.02
C VAL A 642 -10.27 9.87 -1.57
N ASP A 643 -11.52 10.11 -1.17
CA ASP A 643 -11.91 11.39 -0.57
C ASP A 643 -11.58 11.38 0.93
N ARG A 644 -10.69 12.28 1.35
CA ARG A 644 -10.31 12.41 2.76
C ARG A 644 -11.49 12.79 3.66
N ASN A 645 -12.56 13.40 3.13
CA ASN A 645 -13.78 13.65 3.90
C ASN A 645 -14.45 12.32 4.31
N ASN A 646 -14.57 11.38 3.39
CA ASN A 646 -15.17 10.07 3.64
C ASN A 646 -14.28 9.23 4.58
N GLN A 647 -12.95 9.32 4.41
CA GLN A 647 -12.01 8.69 5.34
C GLN A 647 -12.14 9.24 6.76
N LEU A 648 -12.30 10.57 6.90
CA LEU A 648 -12.50 11.24 8.19
C LEU A 648 -13.80 10.80 8.88
N ASP A 649 -14.93 10.82 8.16
CA ASP A 649 -16.23 10.37 8.67
C ASP A 649 -16.16 8.89 9.10
N LEU A 650 -15.53 8.02 8.30
CA LEU A 650 -15.33 6.61 8.66
C LEU A 650 -14.56 6.45 9.98
N MET A 651 -13.42 7.13 10.12
CA MET A 651 -12.63 7.04 11.35
C MET A 651 -13.41 7.57 12.57
N GLN A 652 -14.19 8.63 12.41
CA GLN A 652 -15.03 9.18 13.47
C GLN A 652 -16.15 8.21 13.88
N ARG A 653 -16.83 7.59 12.92
CA ARG A 653 -17.86 6.58 13.18
C ARG A 653 -17.29 5.33 13.84
N MET A 654 -16.12 4.88 13.39
CA MET A 654 -15.40 3.75 13.98
C MET A 654 -15.09 4.03 15.46
N LEU A 655 -14.53 5.19 15.77
CA LEU A 655 -14.24 5.60 17.15
C LEU A 655 -15.52 5.70 17.99
N ALA A 656 -16.59 6.28 17.45
CA ALA A 656 -17.88 6.38 18.14
C ALA A 656 -18.50 5.00 18.43
N TRP A 657 -18.38 4.06 17.49
CA TRP A 657 -18.91 2.71 17.62
C TRP A 657 -18.18 1.93 18.72
N TYR A 658 -16.85 1.87 18.67
CA TYR A 658 -16.07 1.22 19.73
C TYR A 658 -16.20 1.97 21.06
N GLY A 659 -16.31 3.30 21.04
CA GLY A 659 -16.58 4.14 22.22
C GLY A 659 -17.85 3.71 22.94
N ARG A 660 -18.94 3.50 22.19
CA ARG A 660 -20.24 3.09 22.75
C ARG A 660 -20.21 1.68 23.33
N TYR A 661 -19.61 0.72 22.62
CA TYR A 661 -19.78 -0.70 22.92
C TYR A 661 -18.62 -1.33 23.70
N LEU A 662 -17.46 -0.67 23.78
CA LEU A 662 -16.31 -1.10 24.59
C LEU A 662 -16.12 -0.23 25.84
N ALA A 663 -17.06 0.68 26.14
CA ALA A 663 -17.04 1.48 27.35
C ALA A 663 -17.02 0.60 28.62
N PRO A 664 -16.44 1.09 29.73
CA PRO A 664 -16.59 0.44 31.03
C PRO A 664 -18.07 0.25 31.40
N ALA A 665 -18.39 -0.87 32.05
CA ALA A 665 -19.74 -1.12 32.53
C ALA A 665 -20.19 0.00 33.49
N GLY A 666 -21.26 0.72 33.15
CA GLY A 666 -21.82 1.82 33.94
C GLY A 666 -21.71 3.22 33.31
N GLU A 667 -20.99 3.39 32.19
CA GLU A 667 -20.85 4.68 31.49
C GLU A 667 -21.63 4.78 30.16
N SER A 668 -22.36 3.74 29.77
CA SER A 668 -23.22 3.76 28.58
C SER A 668 -24.51 4.54 28.85
N GLN A 669 -24.61 5.80 28.38
CA GLN A 669 -25.87 6.51 28.16
C GLN A 669 -26.22 6.56 26.67
#